data_AF-A0A935H3M9-F1
#
_entry.id   AF-A0A935H3M9-F1
#
_cell.length_a   1.000
_cell.length_b   1.000
_cell.length_c   1.000
_cell.angle_alpha   90.00
_cell.angle_beta   90.00
_cell.angle_gamma   90.00
#
_symmetry.space_group_name_H-M   'P 1'
#
loop_
_entity.id
_entity.type
_entity.pdbx_description
1 polymer ?
#
loop_
_entity_poly.entity_id
_entity_poly.type
_entity_poly.pdbx_seq_one_letter_code
_entity_poly.pdbx_strand_id
1 'polypeptide(L)'
;MIYKLLFMVFILCSIPVFAMDAVQGGNLPQPLFQRNNWWNQNISTWPTDSNSASYIAFINNGGVRHLHPDFGGSSGVGNGIYGMPYAVVSGVTNADLKAVNFLYADESDGVNHTTGQAVPFYPIPPAAMTQSHWIEGGDPGNVDLRNDADRHLFIVDQDRNYLYELYNVFYDTSLGQWQAGSGAFFDMNTNNRRPDGWTSADAAGLAILPGLVRYDEAYDDSVSEIRHAFRVTMRSTNGYVYPASHRAGSTSGALPMGARLRLKASVDITQKTGDRRVQKILRAMQQYGLIVADNGSDMFITGTYDTRWDNDILNPAFSALTANDFELIKLGYNPTSANTFPLSISKVGDGTITSTPAGINCGTTCSASFNSETSVTLTATSATGNIFTGWGGACSGTGSCIVSMTAAQSVTATFSLNVTTPVCTLSANPSTVNAGSSSTLTATCTPVATSYIWSYSTCDMSINVCPAIFQEMKACDATKNTCTVTPTETTTYTVMGVNAGGTGAGANIRVSVSGCSPALNATGALVSAATNTGNVGVTSPCAWTVSSNANWITISSDASGSGNGTVTYVVAANTDTTARTGTLTIAGKTFTVTQQANSTVGAPVCTLSASPSSIAAGGSSILTATCSPVATSYTWTGGACVGTSAAICTVRPTGTTTYSVQGINAGGANQAASATVTVSTTSYTVPGTLGNDVFVLTAANSY
;
A
#
# COMPACT_ATOMS: atom_id res chain seq x y z
N MET A 1 26.92 39.50 -33.68
CA MET A 1 26.27 40.00 -32.46
C MET A 1 24.87 40.52 -32.82
N ILE A 2 23.85 39.67 -32.78
CA ILE A 2 22.43 40.07 -32.64
C ILE A 2 21.78 39.00 -31.77
N TYR A 3 21.29 39.41 -30.60
CA TYR A 3 20.68 38.57 -29.58
C TYR A 3 19.33 38.02 -30.06
N LYS A 4 19.13 36.70 -29.98
CA LYS A 4 17.81 36.06 -30.02
C LYS A 4 17.23 36.11 -28.60
N LEU A 5 16.24 36.98 -28.40
CA LEU A 5 15.42 37.03 -27.19
C LEU A 5 14.41 35.87 -27.25
N LEU A 6 14.55 34.90 -26.35
CA LEU A 6 13.61 33.80 -26.18
C LEU A 6 12.48 34.30 -25.26
N PHE A 7 11.33 34.67 -25.83
CA PHE A 7 10.12 34.96 -25.06
C PHE A 7 9.53 33.63 -24.55
N MET A 8 9.78 33.32 -23.29
CA MET A 8 9.18 32.19 -22.58
C MET A 8 7.76 32.60 -22.18
N VAL A 9 6.78 32.24 -23.00
CA VAL A 9 5.36 32.38 -22.67
C VAL A 9 5.04 31.37 -21.56
N PHE A 10 4.93 31.85 -20.32
CA PHE A 10 4.26 31.11 -19.26
C PHE A 10 2.78 31.07 -19.61
N ILE A 11 2.33 29.98 -20.23
CA ILE A 11 0.92 29.61 -20.23
C ILE A 11 0.61 29.20 -18.80
N LEU A 12 0.15 30.16 -17.99
CA LEU A 12 -0.63 29.87 -16.80
C LEU A 12 -1.85 29.09 -17.30
N CYS A 13 -1.81 27.78 -17.13
CA CYS A 13 -2.97 26.93 -17.22
C CYS A 13 -3.88 27.33 -16.05
N SER A 14 -4.73 28.33 -16.27
CA SER A 14 -5.84 28.64 -15.39
C SER A 14 -6.70 27.39 -15.38
N ILE A 15 -6.58 26.58 -14.33
CA ILE A 15 -7.54 25.52 -14.04
C ILE A 15 -8.90 26.24 -13.99
N PRO A 16 -9.88 25.86 -14.82
CA PRO A 16 -11.19 26.47 -14.74
C PRO A 16 -11.70 26.26 -13.31
N VAL A 17 -11.84 27.35 -12.57
CA VAL A 17 -12.63 27.33 -11.34
C VAL A 17 -14.03 27.03 -11.81
N PHE A 18 -14.47 25.79 -11.62
CA PHE A 18 -15.85 25.40 -11.90
C PHE A 18 -16.73 26.29 -11.02
N ALA A 19 -17.61 27.07 -11.65
CA ALA A 19 -18.59 27.88 -10.95
C ALA A 19 -19.54 26.96 -10.17
N MET A 20 -20.11 27.47 -9.06
CA MET A 20 -21.16 26.78 -8.32
C MET A 20 -22.30 26.33 -9.24
N ASP A 21 -22.70 25.07 -9.12
CA ASP A 21 -23.89 24.55 -9.78
C ASP A 21 -25.14 24.85 -8.94
N ALA A 22 -26.27 25.12 -9.58
CA ALA A 22 -27.50 25.51 -8.92
C ALA A 22 -28.74 24.97 -9.63
N VAL A 23 -29.59 24.26 -8.89
CA VAL A 23 -30.82 23.65 -9.38
C VAL A 23 -32.02 24.15 -8.56
N GLN A 24 -32.96 24.83 -9.20
CA GLN A 24 -34.25 25.16 -8.59
C GLN A 24 -35.05 23.88 -8.36
N GLY A 25 -35.51 23.66 -7.13
CA GLY A 25 -36.24 22.44 -6.76
C GLY A 25 -35.40 21.16 -6.89
N GLY A 26 -34.07 21.25 -6.76
CA GLY A 26 -33.18 20.09 -6.85
C GLY A 26 -33.36 19.09 -5.71
N ASN A 27 -32.74 17.90 -5.85
CA ASN A 27 -32.83 16.87 -4.81
C ASN A 27 -32.26 17.36 -3.48
N LEU A 28 -33.05 17.22 -2.41
CA LEU A 28 -32.63 17.58 -1.07
C LEU A 28 -31.88 16.42 -0.38
N PRO A 29 -30.90 16.73 0.49
CA PRO A 29 -30.34 15.73 1.40
C PRO A 29 -31.44 15.26 2.36
N GLN A 30 -31.56 13.94 2.55
CA GLN A 30 -32.61 13.35 3.37
C GLN A 30 -32.02 12.46 4.48
N PRO A 31 -32.40 12.66 5.76
CA PRO A 31 -33.25 13.76 6.24
C PRO A 31 -32.48 15.10 6.24
N LEU A 32 -33.19 16.23 6.07
CA LEU A 32 -32.57 17.57 6.12
C LEU A 32 -31.84 17.77 7.45
N PHE A 33 -32.57 17.67 8.55
CA PHE A 33 -32.03 17.64 9.91
C PHE A 33 -31.97 16.20 10.45
N GLN A 34 -31.18 16.00 11.50
CA GLN A 34 -31.11 14.72 12.21
C GLN A 34 -32.45 14.31 12.83
N ARG A 35 -32.67 13.01 13.05
CA ARG A 35 -33.95 12.49 13.62
C ARG A 35 -34.28 13.05 14.99
N ASN A 36 -33.27 13.36 15.79
CA ASN A 36 -33.41 13.95 17.12
C ASN A 36 -33.66 15.47 17.10
N ASN A 37 -33.64 16.12 15.93
CA ASN A 37 -34.04 17.51 15.78
C ASN A 37 -35.53 17.67 16.10
N TRP A 38 -35.92 18.81 16.68
CA TRP A 38 -37.31 19.08 17.06
C TRP A 38 -38.30 18.95 15.90
N TRP A 39 -37.89 19.25 14.66
CA TRP A 39 -38.69 19.02 13.46
C TRP A 39 -39.06 17.54 13.27
N ASN A 40 -38.14 16.64 13.59
CA ASN A 40 -38.25 15.20 13.30
C ASN A 40 -38.70 14.35 14.49
N GLN A 41 -38.97 14.98 15.63
CA GLN A 41 -39.41 14.27 16.83
C GLN A 41 -40.86 13.78 16.71
N ASN A 42 -41.07 12.49 16.96
CA ASN A 42 -42.40 11.92 17.07
C ASN A 42 -43.04 12.33 18.41
N ILE A 43 -44.15 13.05 18.33
CA ILE A 43 -44.89 13.65 19.44
C ILE A 43 -46.19 12.93 19.76
N SER A 44 -46.50 11.81 19.10
CA SER A 44 -47.80 11.13 19.23
C SER A 44 -48.16 10.76 20.67
N THR A 45 -47.15 10.58 21.54
CA THR A 45 -47.30 10.22 22.96
C THR A 45 -46.97 11.36 23.92
N TRP A 46 -46.58 12.54 23.41
CA TRP A 46 -46.20 13.68 24.26
C TRP A 46 -47.42 14.23 25.03
N PRO A 47 -47.22 14.80 26.22
CA PRO A 47 -48.31 15.30 27.05
C PRO A 47 -49.01 16.49 26.39
N THR A 48 -50.35 16.46 26.40
CA THR A 48 -51.19 17.59 25.99
C THR A 48 -51.11 18.73 27.02
N ASP A 49 -51.11 19.97 26.57
CA ASP A 49 -51.14 21.16 27.43
C ASP A 49 -52.51 21.29 28.11
N SER A 50 -52.51 21.62 29.41
CA SER A 50 -53.76 21.81 30.17
C SER A 50 -54.62 22.95 29.63
N ASN A 51 -54.02 23.95 28.96
CA ASN A 51 -54.72 25.07 28.34
C ASN A 51 -55.06 24.83 26.87
N SER A 52 -54.87 23.62 26.34
CA SER A 52 -55.11 23.31 24.91
C SER A 52 -56.49 23.79 24.43
N ALA A 53 -57.55 23.59 25.22
CA ALA A 53 -58.90 24.01 24.83
C ALA A 53 -59.03 25.54 24.63
N SER A 54 -58.38 26.33 25.49
CA SER A 54 -58.38 27.79 25.40
C SER A 54 -57.61 28.28 24.17
N TYR A 55 -56.48 27.64 23.83
CA TYR A 55 -55.73 27.97 22.62
C TYR A 55 -56.49 27.59 21.34
N ILE A 56 -57.16 26.44 21.30
CA ILE A 56 -58.04 26.07 20.18
C ILE A 56 -59.21 27.07 20.05
N ALA A 57 -59.82 27.49 21.17
CA ALA A 57 -60.85 28.52 21.16
C ALA A 57 -60.33 29.87 20.65
N PHE A 58 -59.09 30.24 21.00
CA PHE A 58 -58.41 31.40 20.44
C PHE A 58 -58.30 31.25 18.92
N ILE A 59 -57.74 30.16 18.40
CA ILE A 59 -57.61 29.93 16.95
C ILE A 59 -58.97 30.08 16.26
N ASN A 60 -60.00 29.42 16.78
CA ASN A 60 -61.37 29.47 16.25
C ASN A 60 -61.97 30.89 16.14
N ASN A 61 -61.54 31.83 17.00
CA ASN A 61 -61.95 33.23 16.99
C ASN A 61 -63.48 33.42 16.88
N GLY A 62 -64.24 32.69 17.71
CA GLY A 62 -65.70 32.72 17.73
C GLY A 62 -66.42 31.91 16.64
N GLY A 63 -65.69 31.17 15.79
CA GLY A 63 -66.26 30.29 14.77
C GLY A 63 -65.57 28.92 14.69
N VAL A 64 -65.51 28.35 13.50
CA VAL A 64 -64.69 27.16 13.19
C VAL A 64 -63.59 27.60 12.23
N ARG A 65 -62.33 27.38 12.59
CA ARG A 65 -61.21 27.57 11.66
C ARG A 65 -60.86 26.26 11.00
N HIS A 66 -60.75 26.30 9.68
CA HIS A 66 -60.34 25.18 8.86
C HIS A 66 -58.85 25.27 8.57
N LEU A 67 -58.22 24.12 8.37
CA LEU A 67 -56.85 24.07 7.88
C LEU A 67 -56.80 24.54 6.43
N HIS A 68 -55.78 25.33 6.08
CA HIS A 68 -55.59 25.85 4.74
C HIS A 68 -54.21 25.43 4.19
N PRO A 69 -54.15 24.75 3.03
CA PRO A 69 -52.88 24.52 2.35
C PRO A 69 -52.50 25.77 1.56
N ASP A 70 -51.41 26.42 1.95
CA ASP A 70 -50.85 27.59 1.29
C ASP A 70 -49.63 27.19 0.45
N PHE A 71 -49.87 26.29 -0.51
CA PHE A 71 -48.87 25.81 -1.46
C PHE A 71 -49.51 25.17 -2.68
N GLY A 72 -48.75 25.10 -3.76
CA GLY A 72 -49.20 24.52 -5.02
C GLY A 72 -48.21 24.80 -6.14
N GLY A 73 -48.75 25.08 -7.32
CA GLY A 73 -47.99 25.43 -8.52
C GLY A 73 -48.16 26.90 -8.91
N SER A 74 -48.28 27.15 -10.22
CA SER A 74 -48.57 28.50 -10.73
C SER A 74 -49.94 28.98 -10.27
N SER A 75 -50.03 30.28 -9.96
CA SER A 75 -51.30 30.96 -9.64
C SER A 75 -52.21 31.14 -10.85
N GLY A 76 -51.68 30.97 -12.07
CA GLY A 76 -52.38 31.29 -13.33
C GLY A 76 -52.38 32.78 -13.69
N VAL A 77 -51.75 33.65 -12.88
CA VAL A 77 -51.66 35.10 -13.13
C VAL A 77 -50.20 35.56 -13.10
N GLY A 78 -49.70 36.07 -14.23
CA GLY A 78 -48.34 36.59 -14.34
C GLY A 78 -47.28 35.55 -13.93
N ASN A 79 -46.31 35.97 -13.11
CA ASN A 79 -45.31 35.11 -12.48
C ASN A 79 -45.78 34.53 -11.13
N GLY A 80 -47.01 34.79 -10.71
CA GLY A 80 -47.48 34.41 -9.37
C GLY A 80 -47.47 32.91 -9.15
N ILE A 81 -47.04 32.49 -7.96
CA ILE A 81 -46.92 31.08 -7.54
C ILE A 81 -47.55 30.84 -6.16
N TYR A 82 -47.90 29.59 -5.85
CA TYR A 82 -48.25 29.14 -4.51
C TYR A 82 -47.13 28.29 -3.91
N GLY A 83 -46.83 28.51 -2.64
CA GLY A 83 -45.77 27.80 -1.93
C GLY A 83 -44.38 28.39 -2.17
N MET A 84 -43.39 27.78 -1.54
CA MET A 84 -42.06 28.36 -1.44
C MET A 84 -41.05 27.64 -2.34
N PRO A 85 -40.37 28.36 -3.25
CA PRO A 85 -39.30 27.80 -4.05
C PRO A 85 -38.02 27.66 -3.21
N TYR A 86 -37.13 26.77 -3.65
CA TYR A 86 -35.81 26.61 -3.07
C TYR A 86 -34.78 26.26 -4.15
N ALA A 87 -33.52 26.54 -3.85
CA ALA A 87 -32.37 26.21 -4.69
C ALA A 87 -31.49 25.18 -3.98
N VAL A 88 -31.00 24.20 -4.73
CA VAL A 88 -29.93 23.30 -4.29
C VAL A 88 -28.66 23.67 -5.03
N VAL A 89 -27.57 23.88 -4.29
CA VAL A 89 -26.27 24.26 -4.84
C VAL A 89 -25.18 23.27 -4.45
N SER A 90 -24.18 23.12 -5.31
CA SER A 90 -22.97 22.30 -5.08
C SER A 90 -21.73 22.96 -5.65
N GLY A 91 -20.57 22.53 -5.18
CA GLY A 91 -19.28 23.07 -5.57
C GLY A 91 -19.03 24.49 -5.05
N VAL A 92 -19.77 24.93 -4.02
CA VAL A 92 -19.70 26.30 -3.51
C VAL A 92 -18.28 26.64 -3.04
N THR A 93 -17.73 27.74 -3.56
CA THR A 93 -16.46 28.33 -3.15
C THR A 93 -16.63 29.73 -2.57
N ASN A 94 -15.58 30.29 -1.97
CA ASN A 94 -15.61 31.67 -1.45
C ASN A 94 -15.91 32.73 -2.52
N ALA A 95 -15.64 32.44 -3.80
CA ALA A 95 -15.94 33.37 -4.90
C ALA A 95 -17.44 33.45 -5.23
N ASP A 96 -18.20 32.42 -4.86
CA ASP A 96 -19.64 32.35 -5.09
C ASP A 96 -20.45 33.11 -4.04
N LEU A 97 -19.87 33.31 -2.85
CA LEU A 97 -20.55 33.96 -1.72
C LEU A 97 -20.83 35.44 -1.98
N LYS A 98 -22.06 35.85 -1.68
CA LYS A 98 -22.55 37.22 -1.80
C LYS A 98 -22.78 37.83 -0.42
N ALA A 99 -22.45 39.12 -0.30
CA ALA A 99 -22.86 39.93 0.82
C ALA A 99 -24.30 40.40 0.58
N VAL A 100 -25.11 40.42 1.65
CA VAL A 100 -26.50 40.85 1.63
C VAL A 100 -26.67 41.89 2.73
N ASN A 101 -27.21 43.05 2.39
CA ASN A 101 -27.52 44.08 3.39
C ASN A 101 -28.91 43.84 3.97
N PHE A 102 -29.03 43.97 5.29
CA PHE A 102 -30.24 43.61 6.03
C PHE A 102 -30.91 44.80 6.70
N LEU A 103 -32.25 44.77 6.76
CA LEU A 103 -33.03 45.64 7.65
C LEU A 103 -32.81 45.26 9.13
N TYR A 104 -32.78 43.95 9.42
CA TYR A 104 -32.58 43.36 10.75
C TYR A 104 -31.18 42.76 10.87
N ALA A 105 -30.14 43.58 10.67
CA ALA A 105 -28.75 43.12 10.58
C ALA A 105 -28.18 42.59 11.91
N ASP A 106 -28.67 43.10 13.03
CA ASP A 106 -28.35 42.70 14.40
C ASP A 106 -28.83 41.28 14.76
N GLU A 107 -29.79 40.77 14.00
CA GLU A 107 -30.32 39.41 14.10
C GLU A 107 -30.11 38.62 12.81
N SER A 108 -29.13 38.95 11.96
CA SER A 108 -28.90 38.22 10.69
C SER A 108 -27.50 37.62 10.59
N ASP A 109 -27.41 36.43 10.01
CA ASP A 109 -26.11 35.83 9.68
C ASP A 109 -25.46 36.55 8.48
N GLY A 110 -24.14 36.42 8.32
CA GLY A 110 -23.41 37.12 7.27
C GLY A 110 -23.20 38.62 7.53
N VAL A 111 -23.28 39.04 8.80
CA VAL A 111 -23.00 40.41 9.27
C VAL A 111 -21.83 40.38 10.25
N ASN A 112 -20.93 41.35 10.13
CA ASN A 112 -19.97 41.63 11.20
C ASN A 112 -20.66 42.47 12.28
N HIS A 113 -21.11 41.84 13.37
CA HIS A 113 -21.85 42.53 14.44
C HIS A 113 -21.02 43.57 15.23
N THR A 114 -19.70 43.67 15.01
CA THR A 114 -18.90 44.77 15.58
C THR A 114 -18.99 46.03 14.71
N THR A 115 -19.06 45.87 13.38
CA THR A 115 -19.07 47.00 12.43
C THR A 115 -20.43 47.26 11.80
N GLY A 116 -21.38 46.33 11.92
CA GLY A 116 -22.67 46.34 11.24
C GLY A 116 -22.59 46.07 9.74
N GLN A 117 -21.42 45.72 9.19
CA GLN A 117 -21.24 45.53 7.76
C GLN A 117 -21.55 44.11 7.32
N ALA A 118 -22.26 43.97 6.20
CA ALA A 118 -22.46 42.69 5.53
C ALA A 118 -21.13 42.13 5.01
N VAL A 119 -20.97 40.81 5.09
CA VAL A 119 -19.81 40.07 4.58
C VAL A 119 -20.25 39.03 3.56
N PRO A 120 -19.39 38.65 2.58
CA PRO A 120 -19.70 37.55 1.67
C PRO A 120 -20.00 36.27 2.43
N PHE A 121 -21.24 35.78 2.33
CA PHE A 121 -21.70 34.65 3.15
C PHE A 121 -22.75 33.77 2.44
N TYR A 122 -23.62 34.35 1.62
CA TYR A 122 -24.75 33.62 1.02
C TYR A 122 -24.42 33.13 -0.40
N PRO A 123 -24.54 31.83 -0.71
CA PRO A 123 -24.29 31.29 -2.06
C PRO A 123 -25.50 31.50 -2.99
N ILE A 124 -25.89 32.76 -3.21
CA ILE A 124 -27.08 33.11 -4.00
C ILE A 124 -26.84 32.77 -5.49
N PRO A 125 -27.65 31.87 -6.10
CA PRO A 125 -27.53 31.56 -7.51
C PRO A 125 -27.72 32.82 -8.39
N PRO A 126 -26.84 33.08 -9.39
CA PRO A 126 -27.02 34.20 -10.30
C PRO A 126 -28.38 34.19 -11.03
N ALA A 127 -28.94 33.00 -11.27
CA ALA A 127 -30.26 32.83 -11.86
C ALA A 127 -31.39 33.43 -11.00
N ALA A 128 -31.27 33.41 -9.68
CA ALA A 128 -32.28 33.98 -8.78
C ALA A 128 -32.44 35.51 -8.96
N MET A 129 -31.41 36.19 -9.47
CA MET A 129 -31.48 37.62 -9.78
C MET A 129 -32.34 37.93 -11.00
N THR A 130 -32.35 37.07 -12.02
CA THR A 130 -32.90 37.40 -13.35
C THR A 130 -33.99 36.48 -13.85
N GLN A 131 -34.20 35.33 -13.22
CA GLN A 131 -35.20 34.34 -13.61
C GLN A 131 -36.32 34.24 -12.58
N SER A 132 -37.54 34.07 -13.07
CA SER A 132 -38.73 33.88 -12.25
C SER A 132 -38.69 32.58 -11.45
N HIS A 133 -39.52 32.52 -10.41
CA HIS A 133 -39.80 31.35 -9.56
C HIS A 133 -38.65 30.89 -8.65
N TRP A 134 -37.51 31.59 -8.61
CA TRP A 134 -36.44 31.32 -7.64
C TRP A 134 -36.72 31.91 -6.26
N ILE A 135 -37.54 32.95 -6.21
CA ILE A 135 -37.93 33.68 -5.00
C ILE A 135 -39.45 33.55 -4.87
N GLU A 136 -39.94 33.42 -3.64
CA GLU A 136 -41.37 33.37 -3.34
C GLU A 136 -42.12 34.57 -3.95
N GLY A 137 -43.37 34.33 -4.37
CA GLY A 137 -44.17 35.28 -5.14
C GLY A 137 -43.87 35.20 -6.65
N GLY A 138 -42.71 34.66 -7.03
CA GLY A 138 -42.39 34.20 -8.37
C GLY A 138 -41.71 35.21 -9.28
N ASP A 139 -41.69 36.49 -8.94
CA ASP A 139 -40.91 37.49 -9.68
C ASP A 139 -39.38 37.36 -9.42
N PRO A 140 -38.53 37.67 -10.42
CA PRO A 140 -37.08 37.58 -10.28
C PRO A 140 -36.53 38.57 -9.24
N GLY A 141 -35.32 38.30 -8.75
CA GLY A 141 -34.66 39.09 -7.70
C GLY A 141 -34.42 40.55 -8.04
N ASN A 142 -34.23 40.91 -9.30
CA ASN A 142 -34.01 42.28 -9.76
C ASN A 142 -35.29 43.14 -9.82
N VAL A 143 -36.44 42.62 -9.38
CA VAL A 143 -37.68 43.38 -9.18
C VAL A 143 -37.83 43.70 -7.70
N ASP A 144 -37.91 45.00 -7.38
CA ASP A 144 -38.13 45.47 -6.01
C ASP A 144 -39.62 45.45 -5.67
N LEU A 145 -40.04 44.42 -4.93
CA LEU A 145 -41.40 44.29 -4.37
C LEU A 145 -41.38 44.29 -2.83
N ARG A 146 -40.40 44.98 -2.22
CA ARG A 146 -40.18 44.91 -0.77
C ARG A 146 -41.39 45.35 0.08
N ASN A 147 -42.27 46.17 -0.49
CA ASN A 147 -43.48 46.69 0.16
C ASN A 147 -44.74 45.91 -0.22
N ASP A 148 -44.64 44.98 -1.18
CA ASP A 148 -45.80 44.31 -1.78
C ASP A 148 -45.80 42.79 -1.53
N ALA A 149 -44.66 42.18 -1.18
CA ALA A 149 -44.53 40.74 -0.96
C ALA A 149 -43.39 40.37 0.01
N ASP A 150 -43.49 39.19 0.62
CA ASP A 150 -42.51 38.67 1.59
C ASP A 150 -41.21 38.19 0.94
N ARG A 151 -41.25 37.65 -0.28
CA ARG A 151 -40.08 37.31 -1.11
C ARG A 151 -39.01 36.49 -0.40
N HIS A 152 -39.33 35.28 0.02
CA HIS A 152 -38.37 34.34 0.58
C HIS A 152 -37.46 33.67 -0.46
N LEU A 153 -36.19 33.42 -0.11
CA LEU A 153 -35.24 32.62 -0.90
C LEU A 153 -34.52 31.60 -0.02
N PHE A 154 -34.64 30.32 -0.36
CA PHE A 154 -34.00 29.21 0.35
C PHE A 154 -32.91 28.58 -0.51
N ILE A 155 -31.74 28.37 0.07
CA ILE A 155 -30.57 27.84 -0.62
C ILE A 155 -29.98 26.71 0.23
N VAL A 156 -29.88 25.52 -0.34
CA VAL A 156 -29.31 24.33 0.28
C VAL A 156 -27.98 24.00 -0.38
N ASP A 157 -26.88 24.10 0.37
CA ASP A 157 -25.58 23.57 -0.05
C ASP A 157 -25.55 22.07 0.26
N GLN A 158 -25.71 21.25 -0.79
CA GLN A 158 -25.82 19.79 -0.64
C GLN A 158 -24.50 19.13 -0.23
N ASP A 159 -23.36 19.75 -0.53
CA ASP A 159 -22.04 19.18 -0.23
C ASP A 159 -21.71 19.32 1.26
N ARG A 160 -22.15 20.43 1.86
CA ARG A 160 -21.92 20.73 3.28
C ARG A 160 -23.14 20.46 4.17
N ASN A 161 -24.29 20.21 3.56
CA ASN A 161 -25.59 20.07 4.23
C ASN A 161 -25.94 21.33 5.06
N TYR A 162 -25.78 22.50 4.43
CA TYR A 162 -26.09 23.80 5.01
C TYR A 162 -27.35 24.40 4.37
N LEU A 163 -28.13 25.13 5.16
CA LEU A 163 -29.32 25.83 4.72
C LEU A 163 -29.17 27.33 4.99
N TYR A 164 -29.44 28.13 3.97
CA TYR A 164 -29.51 29.58 4.04
C TYR A 164 -30.91 30.03 3.65
N GLU A 165 -31.50 30.93 4.44
CA GLU A 165 -32.84 31.45 4.20
C GLU A 165 -32.82 32.97 4.32
N LEU A 166 -33.39 33.63 3.32
CA LEU A 166 -33.50 35.09 3.24
C LEU A 166 -34.98 35.48 3.17
N TYR A 167 -35.35 36.54 3.90
CA TYR A 167 -36.67 37.16 3.86
C TYR A 167 -36.60 38.52 3.16
N ASN A 168 -37.64 38.90 2.43
CA ASN A 168 -37.79 40.17 1.73
C ASN A 168 -36.61 40.45 0.77
N VAL A 169 -36.18 39.41 0.04
CA VAL A 169 -34.94 39.46 -0.76
C VAL A 169 -35.15 40.11 -2.12
N PHE A 170 -34.27 41.04 -2.48
CA PHE A 170 -34.21 41.63 -3.82
C PHE A 170 -32.79 42.13 -4.13
N TYR A 171 -32.50 42.29 -5.42
CA TYR A 171 -31.24 42.82 -5.92
C TYR A 171 -31.44 44.28 -6.32
N ASP A 172 -30.80 45.19 -5.61
CA ASP A 172 -30.81 46.61 -5.92
C ASP A 172 -29.85 46.87 -7.09
N THR A 173 -30.41 47.01 -8.28
CA THR A 173 -29.63 47.26 -9.51
C THR A 173 -28.92 48.62 -9.51
N SER A 174 -29.40 49.60 -8.73
CA SER A 174 -28.77 50.91 -8.63
C SER A 174 -27.51 50.88 -7.76
N LEU A 175 -27.50 50.00 -6.75
CA LEU A 175 -26.38 49.80 -5.84
C LEU A 175 -25.49 48.60 -6.20
N GLY A 176 -25.95 47.74 -7.10
CA GLY A 176 -25.23 46.53 -7.51
C GLY A 176 -25.09 45.51 -6.39
N GLN A 177 -26.07 45.39 -5.49
CA GLN A 177 -25.98 44.56 -4.29
C GLN A 177 -27.32 43.94 -3.89
N TRP A 178 -27.25 42.80 -3.19
CA TRP A 178 -28.42 42.16 -2.59
C TRP A 178 -28.85 42.86 -1.30
N GLN A 179 -30.16 42.92 -1.13
CA GLN A 179 -30.85 43.44 0.05
C GLN A 179 -31.83 42.39 0.55
N ALA A 180 -32.09 42.37 1.85
CA ALA A 180 -33.08 41.51 2.48
C ALA A 180 -33.59 42.14 3.78
N GLY A 181 -34.73 41.66 4.27
CA GLY A 181 -35.21 41.98 5.61
C GLY A 181 -34.32 41.34 6.67
N SER A 182 -34.20 40.01 6.62
CA SER A 182 -33.36 39.20 7.51
C SER A 182 -32.70 38.04 6.76
N GLY A 183 -31.66 37.47 7.36
CA GLY A 183 -30.97 36.29 6.84
C GLY A 183 -30.60 35.31 7.95
N ALA A 184 -30.89 34.03 7.71
CA ALA A 184 -30.67 32.96 8.66
C ALA A 184 -29.85 31.82 8.04
N PHE A 185 -28.91 31.30 8.83
CA PHE A 185 -28.10 30.13 8.52
C PHE A 185 -28.39 28.98 9.47
N PHE A 186 -28.43 27.78 8.92
CA PHE A 186 -28.54 26.55 9.69
C PHE A 186 -27.56 25.50 9.17
N ASP A 187 -26.67 25.04 10.05
CA ASP A 187 -25.90 23.82 9.83
C ASP A 187 -26.81 22.61 10.14
N MET A 188 -27.33 21.99 9.07
CA MET A 188 -28.29 20.89 9.22
C MET A 188 -27.64 19.57 9.68
N ASN A 189 -26.32 19.53 9.83
CA ASN A 189 -25.62 18.46 10.53
C ASN A 189 -25.70 18.57 12.06
N THR A 190 -26.30 19.64 12.58
CA THR A 190 -26.45 19.89 14.02
C THR A 190 -27.93 20.12 14.37
N ASN A 191 -28.23 20.18 15.67
CA ASN A 191 -29.55 20.60 16.17
C ASN A 191 -29.48 21.97 16.84
N ASN A 192 -28.61 22.85 16.36
CA ASN A 192 -28.47 24.17 16.94
C ASN A 192 -29.68 25.03 16.61
N ARG A 193 -30.20 25.71 17.63
CA ARG A 193 -31.21 26.75 17.46
C ARG A 193 -30.50 28.06 17.09
N ARG A 194 -31.22 28.98 16.45
CA ARG A 194 -30.81 30.38 16.39
C ARG A 194 -30.61 30.93 17.83
N PRO A 195 -29.72 31.90 18.04
CA PRO A 195 -29.54 32.51 19.35
C PRO A 195 -30.87 33.02 19.93
N ASP A 196 -31.04 32.95 21.25
CA ASP A 196 -32.27 33.42 21.89
C ASP A 196 -32.44 34.91 21.67
N GLY A 197 -33.63 35.31 21.22
CA GLY A 197 -33.93 36.66 20.78
C GLY A 197 -33.66 36.93 19.31
N TRP A 198 -33.06 36.02 18.55
CA TRP A 198 -32.87 36.21 17.10
C TRP A 198 -34.02 35.62 16.30
N THR A 199 -34.58 36.41 15.39
CA THR A 199 -35.56 35.98 14.37
C THR A 199 -34.96 34.99 13.36
N SER A 200 -35.66 34.62 12.30
CA SER A 200 -35.09 33.97 11.11
C SER A 200 -35.63 34.64 9.85
N ALA A 201 -35.65 33.93 8.71
CA ALA A 201 -36.44 34.35 7.56
C ALA A 201 -37.95 34.34 7.90
N ASP A 202 -38.37 33.60 8.93
CA ASP A 202 -39.68 33.69 9.58
C ASP A 202 -39.53 34.34 10.97
N ALA A 203 -40.64 34.73 11.61
CA ALA A 203 -40.55 35.44 12.88
C ALA A 203 -40.18 34.57 14.10
N ALA A 204 -40.37 33.24 14.08
CA ALA A 204 -40.08 32.38 15.23
C ALA A 204 -38.59 32.06 15.45
N GLY A 205 -37.71 32.42 14.51
CA GLY A 205 -36.30 32.00 14.56
C GLY A 205 -36.09 30.52 14.22
N LEU A 206 -37.03 29.94 13.47
CA LEU A 206 -36.97 28.56 12.99
C LEU A 206 -36.54 28.52 11.52
N ALA A 207 -35.93 27.41 11.11
CA ALA A 207 -35.71 27.13 9.69
C ALA A 207 -37.06 26.84 9.00
N ILE A 208 -37.32 27.46 7.85
CA ILE A 208 -38.59 27.35 7.11
C ILE A 208 -38.65 26.05 6.31
N LEU A 209 -37.63 25.78 5.47
CA LEU A 209 -37.60 24.65 4.54
C LEU A 209 -37.89 23.29 5.21
N PRO A 210 -37.35 22.96 6.41
CA PRO A 210 -37.67 21.72 7.12
C PRO A 210 -39.15 21.57 7.47
N GLY A 211 -39.86 22.68 7.69
CA GLY A 211 -41.27 22.71 8.03
C GLY A 211 -42.20 22.69 6.82
N LEU A 212 -41.70 22.69 5.59
CA LEU A 212 -42.54 22.68 4.38
C LEU A 212 -43.03 21.28 4.04
N VAL A 213 -44.28 21.18 3.60
CA VAL A 213 -44.78 20.00 2.89
C VAL A 213 -44.11 19.90 1.53
N ARG A 214 -43.45 18.77 1.21
CA ARG A 214 -42.72 18.59 -0.06
C ARG A 214 -43.43 17.58 -0.96
N TYR A 215 -43.49 17.88 -2.26
CA TYR A 215 -44.20 17.03 -3.23
C TYR A 215 -43.62 15.62 -3.25
N ASP A 216 -42.30 15.49 -3.38
CA ASP A 216 -41.66 14.19 -3.54
C ASP A 216 -41.83 13.30 -2.30
N GLU A 217 -41.96 13.84 -1.09
CA GLU A 217 -42.19 13.01 0.10
C GLU A 217 -43.64 12.47 0.19
N ALA A 218 -44.60 13.24 -0.34
CA ALA A 218 -45.98 12.81 -0.40
C ALA A 218 -46.24 11.85 -1.58
N TYR A 219 -45.66 12.13 -2.75
CA TYR A 219 -45.97 11.47 -4.02
C TYR A 219 -44.96 10.41 -4.48
N ASP A 220 -43.74 10.36 -3.93
CA ASP A 220 -42.83 9.23 -4.16
C ASP A 220 -43.31 7.99 -3.38
N ASP A 221 -43.53 6.90 -4.11
CA ASP A 221 -43.95 5.62 -3.54
C ASP A 221 -42.83 4.91 -2.78
N SER A 222 -41.57 5.28 -3.00
CA SER A 222 -40.43 4.82 -2.20
C SER A 222 -40.44 5.39 -0.78
N VAL A 223 -41.08 6.55 -0.59
CA VAL A 223 -41.22 7.20 0.72
C VAL A 223 -42.46 6.68 1.43
N SER A 224 -42.25 5.81 2.42
CA SER A 224 -43.36 5.23 3.21
C SER A 224 -44.22 6.28 3.91
N GLU A 225 -43.60 7.21 4.65
CA GLU A 225 -44.26 8.25 5.45
C GLU A 225 -43.36 9.49 5.54
N ILE A 226 -43.99 10.66 5.70
CA ILE A 226 -43.29 11.92 5.99
C ILE A 226 -42.89 11.93 7.47
N ARG A 227 -41.63 12.28 7.77
CA ARG A 227 -41.01 12.10 9.10
C ARG A 227 -40.62 13.40 9.81
N HIS A 228 -41.33 14.48 9.53
CA HIS A 228 -41.10 15.77 10.15
C HIS A 228 -42.42 16.51 10.39
N ALA A 229 -42.37 17.51 11.27
CA ALA A 229 -43.47 18.43 11.54
C ALA A 229 -43.58 19.47 10.42
N PHE A 230 -44.74 20.09 10.31
CA PHE A 230 -44.95 21.19 9.37
C PHE A 230 -45.01 22.53 10.08
N ARG A 231 -44.59 23.60 9.41
CA ARG A 231 -44.82 24.95 9.91
C ARG A 231 -46.28 25.34 9.74
N VAL A 232 -46.78 26.15 10.66
CA VAL A 232 -48.12 26.74 10.59
C VAL A 232 -48.08 28.20 11.04
N THR A 233 -48.88 29.06 10.42
CA THR A 233 -49.02 30.45 10.84
C THR A 233 -50.27 30.67 11.68
N MET A 234 -50.25 31.72 12.49
CA MET A 234 -51.34 32.12 13.37
C MET A 234 -51.61 33.62 13.20
N ARG A 235 -52.87 34.08 13.34
CA ARG A 235 -53.16 35.51 13.16
C ARG A 235 -52.44 36.44 14.13
N SER A 236 -52.09 35.91 15.30
CA SER A 236 -51.34 36.61 16.32
C SER A 236 -50.75 35.62 17.30
N THR A 237 -49.66 36.01 17.93
CA THR A 237 -48.92 35.20 18.90
C THR A 237 -48.58 36.00 20.16
N ASN A 238 -48.12 35.30 21.21
CA ASN A 238 -47.66 35.93 22.44
C ASN A 238 -46.49 35.18 23.09
N GLY A 239 -45.30 35.78 23.01
CA GLY A 239 -44.07 35.15 23.49
C GLY A 239 -43.58 34.02 22.57
N TYR A 240 -42.63 33.24 23.07
CA TYR A 240 -42.10 32.06 22.39
C TYR A 240 -41.73 30.97 23.39
N VAL A 241 -41.75 29.73 22.92
CA VAL A 241 -41.30 28.54 23.65
C VAL A 241 -40.44 27.68 22.72
N TYR A 242 -39.67 26.76 23.29
CA TYR A 242 -38.89 25.81 22.50
C TYR A 242 -39.78 25.08 21.47
N PRO A 243 -39.37 24.94 20.20
CA PRO A 243 -38.03 25.23 19.66
C PRO A 243 -37.84 26.63 19.08
N ALA A 244 -38.80 27.56 19.17
CA ALA A 244 -38.62 28.93 18.69
C ALA A 244 -37.58 29.68 19.54
N SER A 245 -36.91 30.67 18.96
CA SER A 245 -35.96 31.57 19.65
C SER A 245 -36.45 33.01 19.74
N HIS A 246 -37.50 33.38 18.99
CA HIS A 246 -37.92 34.77 18.86
C HIS A 246 -39.44 34.96 18.91
N ARG A 247 -39.84 36.18 19.29
CA ARG A 247 -41.21 36.61 19.57
C ARG A 247 -41.70 37.55 18.47
N ALA A 248 -42.93 37.36 17.98
CA ALA A 248 -43.53 38.28 17.01
C ALA A 248 -44.83 38.96 17.48
N GLY A 249 -45.25 38.81 18.74
CA GLY A 249 -46.54 39.34 19.19
C GLY A 249 -46.74 39.42 20.71
N SER A 250 -47.77 40.16 21.14
CA SER A 250 -48.16 40.40 22.55
C SER A 250 -49.60 40.03 22.87
N THR A 251 -50.32 39.40 21.96
CA THR A 251 -51.78 39.30 22.07
C THR A 251 -52.17 38.34 23.18
N SER A 252 -52.82 38.86 24.24
CA SER A 252 -53.22 38.04 25.38
C SER A 252 -54.07 36.83 24.94
N GLY A 253 -53.75 35.65 25.48
CA GLY A 253 -54.42 34.39 25.14
C GLY A 253 -53.98 33.75 23.81
N ALA A 254 -53.15 34.43 23.00
CA ALA A 254 -52.59 33.84 21.79
C ALA A 254 -51.54 32.77 22.11
N LEU A 255 -51.32 31.87 21.15
CA LEU A 255 -50.27 30.85 21.24
C LEU A 255 -48.88 31.52 21.16
N PRO A 256 -47.85 31.02 21.86
CA PRO A 256 -46.48 31.47 21.65
C PRO A 256 -45.91 30.92 20.34
N MET A 257 -44.91 31.61 19.78
CA MET A 257 -44.06 31.02 18.73
C MET A 257 -43.46 29.70 19.24
N GLY A 258 -43.30 28.72 18.35
CA GLY A 258 -42.80 27.39 18.69
C GLY A 258 -43.82 26.47 19.37
N ALA A 259 -45.04 26.95 19.67
CA ALA A 259 -46.11 26.08 20.15
C ALA A 259 -46.38 24.95 19.14
N ARG A 260 -46.65 23.74 19.64
CA ARG A 260 -46.79 22.55 18.80
C ARG A 260 -48.22 22.01 18.86
N LEU A 261 -48.89 21.97 17.70
CA LEU A 261 -50.23 21.40 17.54
C LEU A 261 -50.10 19.96 17.03
N ARG A 262 -50.79 19.01 17.65
CA ARG A 262 -50.86 17.62 17.20
C ARG A 262 -52.24 17.33 16.64
N LEU A 263 -52.33 16.73 15.45
CA LEU A 263 -53.60 16.19 14.97
C LEU A 263 -53.98 15.00 15.87
N LYS A 264 -55.18 15.04 16.47
CA LYS A 264 -55.57 14.03 17.46
C LYS A 264 -55.54 12.63 16.84
N ALA A 265 -55.07 11.65 17.63
CA ALA A 265 -55.05 10.25 17.22
C ALA A 265 -56.46 9.70 16.93
N SER A 266 -57.51 10.30 17.51
CA SER A 266 -58.91 9.94 17.27
C SER A 266 -59.46 10.40 15.92
N VAL A 267 -58.73 11.25 15.19
CA VAL A 267 -59.16 11.72 13.86
C VAL A 267 -58.89 10.63 12.84
N ASP A 268 -59.94 10.06 12.26
CA ASP A 268 -59.84 9.13 11.14
C ASP A 268 -59.54 9.90 9.85
N ILE A 269 -58.27 9.93 9.48
CA ILE A 269 -57.78 10.61 8.28
C ILE A 269 -58.31 10.00 6.96
N THR A 270 -58.76 8.73 6.97
CA THR A 270 -59.32 8.09 5.77
C THR A 270 -60.69 8.65 5.42
N GLN A 271 -61.40 9.22 6.40
CA GLN A 271 -62.65 9.95 6.22
C GLN A 271 -62.42 11.41 5.77
N LYS A 272 -61.20 11.93 5.89
CA LYS A 272 -60.85 13.29 5.46
C LYS A 272 -60.45 13.33 3.99
N THR A 273 -59.85 12.26 3.48
CA THR A 273 -59.50 12.12 2.06
C THR A 273 -59.29 10.67 1.67
N GLY A 274 -59.75 10.31 0.46
CA GLY A 274 -59.46 9.02 -0.16
C GLY A 274 -58.06 8.95 -0.78
N ASP A 275 -57.34 10.07 -0.85
CA ASP A 275 -56.02 10.13 -1.47
C ASP A 275 -54.93 9.67 -0.49
N ARG A 276 -54.33 8.49 -0.78
CA ARG A 276 -53.26 7.91 0.04
C ARG A 276 -52.04 8.82 0.24
N ARG A 277 -51.78 9.75 -0.70
CA ARG A 277 -50.64 10.68 -0.68
C ARG A 277 -50.90 11.80 0.31
N VAL A 278 -52.11 12.37 0.28
CA VAL A 278 -52.54 13.36 1.27
C VAL A 278 -52.71 12.72 2.66
N GLN A 279 -53.11 11.45 2.73
CA GLN A 279 -53.11 10.73 4.01
C GLN A 279 -51.70 10.63 4.65
N LYS A 280 -50.61 10.55 3.88
CA LYS A 280 -49.23 10.63 4.45
C LYS A 280 -49.01 11.97 5.15
N ILE A 281 -49.46 13.07 4.53
CA ILE A 281 -49.38 14.42 5.09
C ILE A 281 -50.19 14.49 6.42
N LEU A 282 -51.42 13.97 6.42
CA LEU A 282 -52.24 13.99 7.65
C LEU A 282 -51.66 13.09 8.75
N ARG A 283 -51.11 11.92 8.41
CA ARG A 283 -50.39 11.06 9.39
C ARG A 283 -49.18 11.76 9.98
N ALA A 284 -48.45 12.53 9.18
CA ALA A 284 -47.33 13.32 9.70
C ALA A 284 -47.80 14.38 10.72
N MET A 285 -48.99 14.97 10.55
CA MET A 285 -49.58 15.85 11.57
C MET A 285 -49.98 15.11 12.85
N GLN A 286 -50.33 13.81 12.78
CA GLN A 286 -50.59 13.00 13.98
C GLN A 286 -49.29 12.63 14.71
N GLN A 287 -48.23 12.31 13.95
CA GLN A 287 -46.98 11.81 14.49
C GLN A 287 -46.00 12.92 14.88
N TYR A 288 -45.89 14.00 14.11
CA TYR A 288 -44.90 15.07 14.28
C TYR A 288 -45.56 16.44 14.49
N GLY A 289 -46.82 16.63 14.09
CA GLY A 289 -47.59 17.84 14.38
C GLY A 289 -47.20 19.05 13.54
N LEU A 290 -47.69 20.20 13.97
CA LEU A 290 -47.47 21.52 13.41
C LEU A 290 -46.72 22.40 14.41
N ILE A 291 -45.80 23.24 13.97
CA ILE A 291 -45.08 24.20 14.82
C ILE A 291 -45.43 25.61 14.38
N VAL A 292 -45.91 26.43 15.32
CA VAL A 292 -46.22 27.85 15.08
C VAL A 292 -44.93 28.59 14.75
N ALA A 293 -44.76 28.99 13.49
CA ALA A 293 -43.50 29.54 12.98
C ALA A 293 -43.58 31.04 12.67
N ASP A 294 -44.78 31.56 12.41
CA ASP A 294 -44.93 32.96 12.03
C ASP A 294 -46.35 33.52 12.29
N ASN A 295 -46.49 34.85 12.24
CA ASN A 295 -47.77 35.52 12.24
C ASN A 295 -48.30 35.64 10.81
N GLY A 296 -49.50 35.13 10.55
CA GLY A 296 -50.12 35.14 9.23
C GLY A 296 -51.62 34.97 9.33
N SER A 297 -52.18 34.01 8.60
CA SER A 297 -53.58 33.59 8.79
C SER A 297 -53.66 32.36 9.68
N ASP A 298 -54.72 32.22 10.47
CA ASP A 298 -54.88 31.06 11.34
C ASP A 298 -54.90 29.75 10.53
N MET A 299 -54.05 28.79 10.93
CA MET A 299 -54.03 27.43 10.40
C MET A 299 -53.61 27.32 8.91
N PHE A 300 -52.78 28.24 8.43
CA PHE A 300 -52.16 28.14 7.10
C PHE A 300 -50.88 27.33 7.20
N ILE A 301 -50.79 26.26 6.39
CA ILE A 301 -49.62 25.38 6.29
C ILE A 301 -49.00 25.60 4.93
N THR A 302 -47.69 25.85 4.89
CA THR A 302 -46.96 26.05 3.64
C THR A 302 -46.23 24.79 3.20
N GLY A 303 -45.94 24.76 1.91
CA GLY A 303 -45.24 23.69 1.23
C GLY A 303 -44.35 24.25 0.13
N THR A 304 -43.59 23.36 -0.51
CA THR A 304 -42.73 23.74 -1.63
C THR A 304 -43.56 24.12 -2.84
N TYR A 305 -43.12 25.14 -3.57
CA TYR A 305 -43.62 25.41 -4.92
C TYR A 305 -43.33 24.20 -5.82
N ASP A 306 -44.38 23.63 -6.40
CA ASP A 306 -44.28 22.53 -7.36
C ASP A 306 -45.52 22.50 -8.26
N THR A 307 -45.31 22.55 -9.58
CA THR A 307 -46.41 22.57 -10.56
C THR A 307 -47.16 21.24 -10.65
N ARG A 308 -46.65 20.18 -10.01
CA ARG A 308 -47.28 18.86 -9.96
C ARG A 308 -48.35 18.75 -8.86
N TRP A 309 -48.41 19.70 -7.92
CA TRP A 309 -49.47 19.72 -6.92
C TRP A 309 -50.86 19.87 -7.55
N ASP A 310 -51.83 19.17 -6.98
CA ASP A 310 -53.22 19.21 -7.42
C ASP A 310 -54.09 19.84 -6.33
N ASN A 311 -54.45 21.11 -6.52
CA ASN A 311 -55.23 21.88 -5.56
C ASN A 311 -56.70 21.43 -5.47
N ASP A 312 -57.23 20.72 -6.47
CA ASP A 312 -58.57 20.12 -6.41
C ASP A 312 -58.61 18.93 -5.45
N ILE A 313 -57.45 18.33 -5.16
CA ILE A 313 -57.28 17.28 -4.13
C ILE A 313 -56.89 17.89 -2.79
N LEU A 314 -55.94 18.83 -2.76
CA LEU A 314 -55.41 19.41 -1.52
C LEU A 314 -56.45 20.25 -0.78
N ASN A 315 -57.14 21.17 -1.47
CA ASN A 315 -58.04 22.13 -0.83
C ASN A 315 -59.19 21.44 -0.08
N PRO A 316 -59.93 20.47 -0.66
CA PRO A 316 -60.98 19.77 0.07
C PRO A 316 -60.44 18.94 1.24
N ALA A 317 -59.30 18.28 1.08
CA ALA A 317 -58.73 17.42 2.11
C ALA A 317 -58.26 18.21 3.34
N PHE A 318 -57.60 19.36 3.13
CA PHE A 318 -57.17 20.24 4.23
C PHE A 318 -58.38 20.94 4.87
N SER A 319 -59.31 21.48 4.07
CA SER A 319 -60.51 22.12 4.61
C SER A 319 -61.44 21.16 5.38
N ALA A 320 -61.34 19.84 5.16
CA ALA A 320 -62.03 18.84 5.99
C ALA A 320 -61.50 18.75 7.43
N LEU A 321 -60.31 19.31 7.71
CA LEU A 321 -59.75 19.47 9.05
C LEU A 321 -60.06 20.85 9.62
N THR A 322 -60.29 20.88 10.92
CA THR A 322 -60.57 22.07 11.70
C THR A 322 -59.57 22.21 12.85
N ALA A 323 -59.44 23.40 13.42
CA ALA A 323 -58.63 23.60 14.63
C ALA A 323 -59.07 22.66 15.79
N ASN A 324 -60.35 22.26 15.84
CA ASN A 324 -60.87 21.33 16.83
C ASN A 324 -60.35 19.88 16.66
N ASP A 325 -59.85 19.53 15.49
CA ASP A 325 -59.20 18.23 15.25
C ASP A 325 -57.79 18.18 15.86
N PHE A 326 -57.24 19.33 16.25
CA PHE A 326 -55.92 19.44 16.88
C PHE A 326 -56.01 19.61 18.39
N GLU A 327 -54.89 19.29 19.05
CA GLU A 327 -54.62 19.59 20.45
C GLU A 327 -53.23 20.18 20.59
N LEU A 328 -53.01 21.00 21.62
CA LEU A 328 -51.72 21.60 21.88
C LEU A 328 -50.88 20.66 22.74
N ILE A 329 -49.65 20.39 22.32
CA ILE A 329 -48.66 19.75 23.17
C ILE A 329 -48.25 20.74 24.27
N LYS A 330 -47.92 20.22 25.46
CA LYS A 330 -47.38 21.01 26.58
C LYS A 330 -46.32 21.99 26.08
N LEU A 331 -46.54 23.28 26.33
CA LEU A 331 -45.70 24.34 25.78
C LEU A 331 -44.22 24.15 26.14
N GLY A 332 -43.35 24.26 25.13
CA GLY A 332 -41.90 24.10 25.28
C GLY A 332 -41.43 22.71 25.67
N TYR A 333 -42.31 21.69 25.60
CA TYR A 333 -41.96 20.33 25.98
C TYR A 333 -40.87 19.77 25.06
N ASN A 334 -39.74 19.41 25.67
CA ASN A 334 -38.61 18.81 24.99
C ASN A 334 -38.07 17.63 25.80
N PRO A 335 -38.47 16.38 25.50
CA PRO A 335 -38.01 15.22 26.25
C PRO A 335 -36.53 14.90 25.98
N THR A 336 -35.95 15.43 24.89
CA THR A 336 -34.55 15.21 24.51
C THR A 336 -33.56 16.05 25.29
N SER A 337 -34.02 16.98 26.14
CA SER A 337 -33.16 17.69 27.10
C SER A 337 -32.60 16.80 28.22
N ALA A 338 -32.76 15.47 28.19
CA ALA A 338 -32.33 14.60 29.29
C ALA A 338 -31.64 13.26 28.96
N ASN A 339 -31.60 12.76 27.71
CA ASN A 339 -30.95 11.47 27.42
C ASN A 339 -29.82 11.60 26.40
N THR A 340 -28.59 11.69 26.91
CA THR A 340 -27.37 11.51 26.12
C THR A 340 -26.79 10.12 26.37
N PHE A 341 -26.12 9.57 25.37
CA PHE A 341 -25.36 8.34 25.49
C PHE A 341 -23.88 8.59 25.17
N PRO A 342 -22.95 8.05 25.97
CA PRO A 342 -21.54 8.17 25.68
C PRO A 342 -21.16 7.27 24.50
N LEU A 343 -20.42 7.83 23.55
CA LEU A 343 -19.67 7.10 22.54
C LEU A 343 -18.19 7.16 22.92
N SER A 344 -17.56 5.99 23.09
CA SER A 344 -16.14 5.87 23.42
C SER A 344 -15.35 5.22 22.29
N ILE A 345 -14.20 5.80 21.93
CA ILE A 345 -13.30 5.29 20.91
C ILE A 345 -12.07 4.67 21.56
N SER A 346 -11.79 3.42 21.21
CA SER A 346 -10.52 2.77 21.47
C SER A 346 -9.64 2.88 20.22
N LYS A 347 -8.43 3.42 20.36
CA LYS A 347 -7.48 3.59 19.25
C LYS A 347 -6.34 2.60 19.41
N VAL A 348 -6.08 1.81 18.37
CA VAL A 348 -4.93 0.90 18.28
C VAL A 348 -4.04 1.38 17.13
N GLY A 349 -2.75 1.61 17.39
CA GLY A 349 -1.84 2.21 16.42
C GLY A 349 -1.96 3.74 16.29
N ASP A 350 -1.30 4.30 15.28
CA ASP A 350 -1.18 5.75 15.09
C ASP A 350 -2.07 6.30 13.97
N GLY A 351 -2.91 7.25 14.35
CA GLY A 351 -3.90 7.93 13.53
C GLY A 351 -4.78 8.83 14.39
N THR A 352 -5.73 9.51 13.76
CA THR A 352 -6.71 10.39 14.40
C THR A 352 -8.12 9.96 13.98
N ILE A 353 -9.08 10.05 14.90
CA ILE A 353 -10.50 9.80 14.60
C ILE A 353 -11.30 11.04 14.98
N THR A 354 -12.08 11.57 14.04
CA THR A 354 -13.01 12.67 14.30
C THR A 354 -14.45 12.22 14.13
N SER A 355 -15.41 12.96 14.72
CA SER A 355 -16.84 12.70 14.57
C SER A 355 -17.60 13.86 13.95
N THR A 356 -18.70 13.53 13.26
CA THR A 356 -19.79 14.45 12.89
C THR A 356 -21.11 13.88 13.43
N PRO A 357 -21.84 14.57 14.33
CA PRO A 357 -21.53 15.87 14.93
C PRO A 357 -20.19 15.92 15.67
N ALA A 358 -19.63 17.13 15.78
CA ALA A 358 -18.38 17.35 16.49
C ALA A 358 -18.52 16.95 17.97
N GLY A 359 -17.51 16.25 18.48
CA GLY A 359 -17.46 15.81 19.88
C GLY A 359 -16.27 14.90 20.16
N ILE A 360 -15.90 14.07 19.17
CA ILE A 360 -14.72 13.22 19.22
C ILE A 360 -13.63 13.78 18.32
N ASN A 361 -12.42 13.88 18.87
CA ASN A 361 -11.17 14.11 18.17
C ASN A 361 -10.11 13.25 18.85
N CYS A 362 -10.17 11.95 18.58
CA CYS A 362 -9.36 10.91 19.22
C CYS A 362 -7.93 10.88 18.65
N GLY A 363 -7.26 12.02 18.73
CA GLY A 363 -5.83 12.14 19.06
C GLY A 363 -5.62 12.60 20.51
N THR A 364 -6.64 13.27 21.10
CA THR A 364 -6.64 13.74 22.50
C THR A 364 -7.96 13.47 23.22
N THR A 365 -9.11 13.58 22.54
CA THR A 365 -10.45 13.40 23.12
C THR A 365 -11.16 12.22 22.47
N CYS A 366 -11.19 11.08 23.16
CA CYS A 366 -11.69 9.80 22.63
C CYS A 366 -13.09 9.41 23.12
N SER A 367 -13.80 10.30 23.83
CA SER A 367 -15.17 10.04 24.26
C SER A 367 -16.00 11.32 24.26
N ALA A 368 -17.25 11.24 23.82
CA ALA A 368 -18.23 12.31 23.91
C ALA A 368 -19.63 11.76 24.12
N SER A 369 -20.51 12.56 24.73
CA SER A 369 -21.92 12.21 24.87
C SER A 369 -22.72 12.84 23.75
N PHE A 370 -23.52 12.03 23.08
CA PHE A 370 -24.39 12.44 21.99
C PHE A 370 -25.84 12.22 22.40
N ASN A 371 -26.74 13.06 21.93
CA ASN A 371 -28.16 12.91 22.22
C ASN A 371 -28.68 11.56 21.73
N SER A 372 -29.67 10.99 22.40
CA SER A 372 -30.38 9.81 21.92
C SER A 372 -30.82 9.98 20.46
N GLU A 373 -30.76 8.89 19.70
CA GLU A 373 -31.10 8.80 18.27
C GLU A 373 -30.20 9.64 17.33
N THR A 374 -29.10 10.20 17.82
CA THR A 374 -28.09 10.84 16.97
C THR A 374 -27.38 9.78 16.14
N SER A 375 -27.21 10.02 14.83
CA SER A 375 -26.26 9.25 14.01
C SER A 375 -24.91 9.96 14.02
N VAL A 376 -23.89 9.31 14.56
CA VAL A 376 -22.52 9.84 14.65
C VAL A 376 -21.66 9.18 13.59
N THR A 377 -21.20 9.96 12.62
CA THR A 377 -20.25 9.49 11.61
C THR A 377 -18.82 9.66 12.13
N LEU A 378 -18.03 8.59 12.09
CA LEU A 378 -16.62 8.59 12.49
C LEU A 378 -15.72 8.51 11.27
N THR A 379 -14.72 9.38 11.24
CA THR A 379 -13.72 9.46 10.16
C THR A 379 -12.34 9.16 10.72
N ALA A 380 -11.67 8.13 10.18
CA ALA A 380 -10.29 7.79 10.52
C ALA A 380 -9.30 8.43 9.54
N THR A 381 -8.24 9.05 10.06
CA THR A 381 -7.12 9.58 9.28
C THR A 381 -5.83 8.95 9.79
N SER A 382 -5.11 8.26 8.90
CA SER A 382 -3.86 7.57 9.27
C SER A 382 -2.73 8.57 9.49
N ALA A 383 -1.89 8.33 10.50
CA ALA A 383 -0.64 9.08 10.66
C ALA A 383 0.36 8.71 9.54
N THR A 384 1.37 9.55 9.31
CA THR A 384 2.44 9.24 8.35
C THR A 384 3.09 7.90 8.67
N GLY A 385 3.23 7.04 7.65
CA GLY A 385 3.79 5.70 7.81
C GLY A 385 2.82 4.66 8.38
N ASN A 386 1.54 4.98 8.57
CA ASN A 386 0.50 4.04 9.00
C ASN A 386 -0.60 3.91 7.93
N ILE A 387 -1.37 2.83 8.02
CA ILE A 387 -2.59 2.58 7.27
C ILE A 387 -3.73 2.23 8.24
N PHE A 388 -4.93 2.70 7.92
CA PHE A 388 -6.15 2.31 8.63
C PHE A 388 -6.56 0.90 8.18
N THR A 389 -6.66 -0.03 9.12
CA THR A 389 -6.93 -1.45 8.85
C THR A 389 -8.35 -1.88 9.18
N GLY A 390 -9.08 -1.09 9.98
CA GLY A 390 -10.52 -1.28 10.13
C GLY A 390 -11.12 -0.82 11.46
N TRP A 391 -12.44 -0.83 11.48
CA TRP A 391 -13.31 -0.59 12.63
C TRP A 391 -13.68 -1.89 13.36
N GLY A 392 -13.94 -1.78 14.65
CA GLY A 392 -14.55 -2.81 15.49
C GLY A 392 -15.54 -2.22 16.49
N GLY A 393 -16.29 -3.08 17.21
CA GLY A 393 -17.33 -2.64 18.16
C GLY A 393 -18.65 -2.32 17.47
N ALA A 394 -19.18 -1.11 17.67
CA ALA A 394 -20.42 -0.66 17.04
C ALA A 394 -20.30 -0.47 15.50
N CYS A 395 -19.09 -0.54 14.95
CA CYS A 395 -18.77 -0.53 13.53
C CYS A 395 -17.89 -1.72 13.14
N SER A 396 -17.81 -2.02 11.85
CA SER A 396 -16.96 -3.08 11.30
C SER A 396 -16.44 -2.75 9.91
N GLY A 397 -15.33 -3.37 9.49
CA GLY A 397 -14.75 -3.20 8.15
C GLY A 397 -13.95 -1.91 8.00
N THR A 398 -13.62 -1.52 6.77
CA THR A 398 -12.78 -0.34 6.47
C THR A 398 -13.55 0.85 5.88
N GLY A 399 -14.86 0.70 5.64
CA GLY A 399 -15.72 1.74 5.09
C GLY A 399 -16.09 2.83 6.11
N SER A 400 -17.07 3.69 5.75
CA SER A 400 -17.58 4.72 6.65
C SER A 400 -18.22 4.09 7.90
N CYS A 401 -17.91 4.61 9.08
CA CYS A 401 -18.47 4.15 10.36
C CYS A 401 -19.55 5.14 10.81
N ILE A 402 -20.80 4.69 10.86
CA ILE A 402 -21.95 5.48 11.32
C ILE A 402 -22.57 4.76 12.52
N VAL A 403 -22.57 5.42 13.67
CA VAL A 403 -23.06 4.88 14.95
C VAL A 403 -24.38 5.54 15.32
N SER A 404 -25.45 4.76 15.47
CA SER A 404 -26.72 5.26 16.00
C SER A 404 -26.74 5.20 17.53
N MET A 405 -26.89 6.35 18.18
CA MET A 405 -26.80 6.51 19.62
C MET A 405 -28.14 6.21 20.31
N THR A 406 -28.50 4.92 20.39
CA THR A 406 -29.68 4.44 21.13
C THR A 406 -29.36 3.92 22.53
N ALA A 407 -28.07 3.77 22.83
CA ALA A 407 -27.49 3.37 24.10
C ALA A 407 -26.03 3.87 24.15
N ALA A 408 -25.33 3.65 25.27
CA ALA A 408 -23.87 3.83 25.32
C ALA A 408 -23.20 2.91 24.28
N GLN A 409 -22.27 3.45 23.49
CA GLN A 409 -21.62 2.74 22.38
C GLN A 409 -20.10 2.80 22.50
N SER A 410 -19.43 1.80 21.92
CA SER A 410 -17.97 1.76 21.83
C SER A 410 -17.51 1.34 20.43
N VAL A 411 -16.53 2.05 19.87
CA VAL A 411 -15.91 1.72 18.59
C VAL A 411 -14.40 1.58 18.77
N THR A 412 -13.80 0.60 18.12
CA THR A 412 -12.34 0.46 18.03
C THR A 412 -11.90 0.84 16.63
N ALA A 413 -10.87 1.68 16.52
CA ALA A 413 -10.20 2.03 15.27
C ALA A 413 -8.78 1.46 15.28
N THR A 414 -8.44 0.66 14.27
CA THR A 414 -7.12 0.00 14.18
C THR A 414 -6.31 0.59 13.04
N PHE A 415 -5.11 1.06 13.37
CA PHE A 415 -4.07 1.51 12.46
C PHE A 415 -2.87 0.59 12.59
N SER A 416 -2.20 0.34 11.47
CA SER A 416 -1.00 -0.50 11.42
C SER A 416 0.09 0.22 10.66
N LEU A 417 1.35 -0.03 11.03
CA LEU A 417 2.49 0.49 10.30
C LEU A 417 2.47 0.00 8.84
N ASN A 418 2.67 0.92 7.92
CA ASN A 418 2.83 0.65 6.49
C ASN A 418 4.30 0.36 6.17
N VAL A 419 4.85 -0.70 6.78
CA VAL A 419 6.24 -1.10 6.60
C VAL A 419 6.26 -2.48 5.97
N THR A 420 6.91 -2.61 4.82
CA THR A 420 7.11 -3.90 4.15
C THR A 420 8.29 -4.65 4.77
N THR A 421 8.25 -5.99 4.71
CA THR A 421 9.34 -6.85 5.15
C THR A 421 10.60 -6.62 4.30
N PRO A 422 11.82 -6.72 4.86
CA PRO A 422 13.07 -6.52 4.12
C PRO A 422 13.25 -7.56 3.00
N VAL A 423 13.83 -7.17 1.87
CA VAL A 423 14.38 -8.11 0.89
C VAL A 423 15.89 -7.95 0.88
N CYS A 424 16.60 -9.02 1.23
CA CYS A 424 18.05 -9.00 1.34
C CYS A 424 18.73 -9.55 0.09
N THR A 425 19.94 -9.08 -0.16
CA THR A 425 20.93 -9.70 -1.05
C THR A 425 22.13 -10.09 -0.19
N LEU A 426 22.83 -11.16 -0.56
CA LEU A 426 23.95 -11.70 0.20
C LEU A 426 25.18 -11.85 -0.70
N SER A 427 26.33 -11.40 -0.22
CA SER A 427 27.63 -11.51 -0.90
C SER A 427 28.67 -12.14 0.02
N ALA A 428 29.67 -12.78 -0.57
CA ALA A 428 30.80 -13.37 0.15
C ALA A 428 32.13 -12.87 -0.43
N ASN A 429 33.06 -12.47 0.43
CA ASN A 429 34.39 -12.03 0.02
C ASN A 429 35.49 -12.66 0.89
N PRO A 430 36.36 -13.54 0.33
CA PRO A 430 36.25 -14.14 -1.00
C PRO A 430 35.15 -15.23 -1.06
N SER A 431 34.57 -15.49 -2.24
CA SER A 431 33.55 -16.54 -2.45
C SER A 431 34.13 -17.95 -2.61
N THR A 432 35.46 -18.06 -2.75
CA THR A 432 36.21 -19.32 -2.76
C THR A 432 37.36 -19.22 -1.75
N VAL A 433 37.47 -20.20 -0.86
CA VAL A 433 38.49 -20.26 0.18
C VAL A 433 39.13 -21.64 0.26
N ASN A 434 40.34 -21.73 0.80
CA ASN A 434 40.89 -23.01 1.24
C ASN A 434 40.16 -23.48 2.51
N ALA A 435 40.16 -24.79 2.78
CA ALA A 435 39.53 -25.35 3.97
C ALA A 435 40.10 -24.69 5.25
N GLY A 436 39.22 -24.11 6.07
CA GLY A 436 39.58 -23.42 7.31
C GLY A 436 39.98 -21.95 7.16
N SER A 437 40.09 -21.42 5.93
CA SER A 437 40.31 -19.98 5.70
C SER A 437 39.00 -19.18 5.86
N SER A 438 39.12 -17.90 6.22
CA SER A 438 37.96 -17.03 6.47
C SER A 438 37.35 -16.45 5.19
N SER A 439 36.02 -16.36 5.15
CA SER A 439 35.22 -15.56 4.21
C SER A 439 34.31 -14.61 4.99
N THR A 440 34.11 -13.39 4.50
CA THR A 440 33.16 -12.44 5.11
C THR A 440 31.89 -12.38 4.27
N LEU A 441 30.77 -12.67 4.92
CA LEU A 441 29.42 -12.55 4.39
C LEU A 441 28.90 -11.14 4.66
N THR A 442 28.29 -10.49 3.66
CA THR A 442 27.70 -9.15 3.79
C THR A 442 26.29 -9.14 3.23
N ALA A 443 25.32 -8.79 4.07
CA ALA A 443 23.90 -8.66 3.75
C ALA A 443 23.53 -7.19 3.46
N THR A 444 22.78 -6.97 2.38
CA THR A 444 22.22 -5.66 2.01
C THR A 444 20.72 -5.81 1.83
N CYS A 445 19.92 -5.14 2.67
CA CYS A 445 18.46 -5.30 2.69
C CYS A 445 17.72 -3.99 2.41
N THR A 446 16.62 -4.09 1.68
CA THR A 446 15.71 -2.97 1.37
C THR A 446 14.26 -3.37 1.67
N PRO A 447 13.51 -2.62 2.50
CA PRO A 447 13.99 -1.58 3.43
C PRO A 447 15.01 -2.12 4.44
N VAL A 448 15.74 -1.22 5.10
CA VAL A 448 16.85 -1.57 6.03
C VAL A 448 16.34 -2.49 7.15
N ALA A 449 17.06 -3.59 7.39
CA ALA A 449 16.78 -4.51 8.48
C ALA A 449 17.36 -3.97 9.80
N THR A 450 16.65 -4.18 10.90
CA THR A 450 17.10 -3.87 12.27
C THR A 450 17.80 -5.05 12.93
N SER A 451 17.61 -6.27 12.41
CA SER A 451 18.33 -7.48 12.84
C SER A 451 18.38 -8.54 11.73
N TYR A 452 19.23 -9.55 11.91
CA TYR A 452 19.58 -10.57 10.92
C TYR A 452 19.53 -11.97 11.54
N ILE A 453 18.94 -12.91 10.82
CA ILE A 453 18.91 -14.34 11.16
C ILE A 453 19.85 -15.07 10.21
N TRP A 454 20.92 -15.65 10.74
CA TRP A 454 21.97 -16.33 9.97
C TRP A 454 21.88 -17.86 10.12
N SER A 455 21.93 -18.57 9.00
CA SER A 455 21.94 -20.03 8.98
C SER A 455 22.85 -20.59 7.88
N TYR A 456 23.17 -21.87 7.96
CA TYR A 456 23.99 -22.57 6.96
C TYR A 456 23.50 -23.99 6.69
N SER A 457 23.92 -24.51 5.54
CA SER A 457 23.73 -25.89 5.10
C SER A 457 24.90 -26.33 4.23
N THR A 458 25.37 -27.57 4.43
CA THR A 458 26.44 -28.19 3.62
C THR A 458 25.89 -28.87 2.37
N CYS A 459 24.59 -28.75 2.13
CA CYS A 459 23.91 -29.31 0.98
C CYS A 459 24.07 -28.45 -0.28
N ASP A 460 24.13 -29.11 -1.44
CA ASP A 460 24.07 -28.45 -2.74
C ASP A 460 22.62 -28.09 -3.08
N MET A 461 22.25 -26.83 -2.93
CA MET A 461 20.87 -26.37 -3.21
C MET A 461 20.53 -26.29 -4.71
N SER A 462 21.44 -26.69 -5.61
CA SER A 462 21.13 -26.85 -7.04
C SER A 462 20.43 -28.17 -7.38
N ILE A 463 20.42 -29.13 -6.44
CA ILE A 463 19.67 -30.39 -6.52
C ILE A 463 18.55 -30.34 -5.47
N ASN A 464 17.31 -30.42 -5.93
CA ASN A 464 16.08 -30.12 -5.19
C ASN A 464 15.70 -31.19 -4.14
N VAL A 465 16.68 -31.75 -3.42
CA VAL A 465 16.49 -32.79 -2.41
C VAL A 465 17.40 -32.49 -1.22
N CYS A 466 16.89 -31.73 -0.25
CA CYS A 466 17.55 -31.64 1.04
C CYS A 466 16.52 -31.66 2.18
N PRO A 467 16.63 -32.56 3.18
CA PRO A 467 15.82 -32.47 4.37
C PRO A 467 16.22 -31.20 5.11
N ALA A 468 15.24 -30.33 5.35
CA ALA A 468 15.38 -28.96 5.84
C ALA A 468 15.96 -28.86 7.27
N ILE A 469 17.26 -29.12 7.44
CA ILE A 469 17.98 -28.86 8.69
C ILE A 469 18.95 -27.70 8.45
N PHE A 470 18.40 -26.49 8.36
CA PHE A 470 19.22 -25.29 8.48
C PHE A 470 19.74 -25.22 9.93
N GLN A 471 21.06 -25.12 10.10
CA GLN A 471 21.67 -24.95 11.40
C GLN A 471 21.82 -23.46 11.71
N GLU A 472 21.43 -23.06 12.92
CA GLU A 472 21.57 -21.69 13.40
C GLU A 472 23.04 -21.32 13.60
N MET A 473 23.46 -20.16 13.08
CA MET A 473 24.83 -19.66 13.25
C MET A 473 24.97 -18.84 14.54
N LYS A 474 25.18 -19.51 15.67
CA LYS A 474 25.39 -18.83 16.96
C LYS A 474 26.61 -17.88 17.01
N ALA A 475 27.56 -18.04 16.09
CA ALA A 475 28.75 -17.21 16.00
C ALA A 475 28.52 -15.85 15.28
N CYS A 476 27.41 -15.70 14.54
CA CYS A 476 27.09 -14.45 13.87
C CYS A 476 26.28 -13.52 14.80
N ASP A 477 26.66 -12.26 14.86
CA ASP A 477 25.93 -11.22 15.61
C ASP A 477 24.63 -10.85 14.87
N ALA A 478 23.47 -11.09 15.50
CA ALA A 478 22.16 -10.82 14.93
C ALA A 478 21.88 -9.33 14.69
N THR A 479 22.70 -8.41 15.22
CA THR A 479 22.57 -6.97 14.99
C THR A 479 23.42 -6.46 13.83
N LYS A 480 24.33 -7.29 13.30
CA LYS A 480 25.26 -6.90 12.24
C LYS A 480 24.85 -7.47 10.90
N ASN A 481 25.02 -6.64 9.88
CA ASN A 481 24.82 -7.02 8.49
C ASN A 481 26.00 -7.80 7.89
N THR A 482 27.00 -8.14 8.71
CA THR A 482 28.18 -8.92 8.30
C THR A 482 28.43 -10.09 9.24
N CYS A 483 28.91 -11.21 8.69
CA CYS A 483 29.37 -12.36 9.47
C CYS A 483 30.61 -13.01 8.85
N THR A 484 31.63 -13.29 9.65
CA THR A 484 32.85 -13.99 9.22
C THR A 484 32.75 -15.49 9.48
N VAL A 485 33.05 -16.30 8.47
CA VAL A 485 32.92 -17.77 8.50
C VAL A 485 34.21 -18.45 8.06
N THR A 486 34.51 -19.64 8.58
CA THR A 486 35.70 -20.45 8.23
C THR A 486 35.30 -21.86 7.79
N PRO A 487 34.73 -22.03 6.59
CA PRO A 487 34.22 -23.34 6.14
C PRO A 487 35.37 -24.33 5.88
N THR A 488 35.17 -25.59 6.27
CA THR A 488 36.07 -26.72 5.95
C THR A 488 35.61 -27.51 4.73
N GLU A 489 34.35 -27.32 4.32
CA GLU A 489 33.75 -27.87 3.10
C GLU A 489 32.83 -26.83 2.45
N THR A 490 32.50 -27.02 1.17
CA THR A 490 31.64 -26.09 0.43
C THR A 490 30.28 -25.97 1.12
N THR A 491 29.96 -24.76 1.59
CA THR A 491 28.81 -24.50 2.46
C THR A 491 27.95 -23.38 1.87
N THR A 492 26.64 -23.56 1.92
CA THR A 492 25.65 -22.53 1.57
C THR A 492 25.20 -21.80 2.82
N TYR A 493 25.31 -20.48 2.82
CA TYR A 493 24.87 -19.60 3.90
C TYR A 493 23.60 -18.87 3.50
N THR A 494 22.70 -18.67 4.46
CA THR A 494 21.44 -17.95 4.27
C THR A 494 21.29 -16.84 5.31
N VAL A 495 20.75 -15.70 4.90
CA VAL A 495 20.40 -14.59 5.79
C VAL A 495 18.96 -14.14 5.56
N MET A 496 18.23 -13.86 6.63
CA MET A 496 16.94 -13.15 6.60
C MET A 496 17.04 -11.86 7.41
N GLY A 497 16.64 -10.74 6.82
CA GLY A 497 16.53 -9.45 7.53
C GLY A 497 15.19 -9.32 8.24
N VAL A 498 15.18 -8.67 9.40
CA VAL A 498 13.97 -8.41 10.19
C VAL A 498 13.83 -6.91 10.43
N ASN A 499 12.63 -6.36 10.27
CA ASN A 499 12.29 -4.99 10.65
C ASN A 499 10.89 -4.94 11.30
N ALA A 500 10.34 -3.75 11.52
CA ALA A 500 9.01 -3.56 12.09
C ALA A 500 7.86 -4.20 11.27
N GLY A 501 8.06 -4.45 9.97
CA GLY A 501 7.13 -5.17 9.10
C GLY A 501 7.24 -6.69 9.19
N GLY A 502 8.23 -7.23 9.90
CA GLY A 502 8.45 -8.67 10.10
C GLY A 502 9.73 -9.21 9.45
N THR A 503 9.79 -10.53 9.28
CA THR A 503 10.93 -11.25 8.70
C THR A 503 10.82 -11.33 7.18
N GLY A 504 11.88 -10.87 6.52
CA GLY A 504 12.04 -10.85 5.07
C GLY A 504 12.35 -12.20 4.42
N ALA A 505 12.33 -12.22 3.09
CA ALA A 505 12.74 -13.39 2.32
C ALA A 505 14.25 -13.67 2.48
N GLY A 506 14.62 -14.96 2.55
CA GLY A 506 16.00 -15.39 2.72
C GLY A 506 16.85 -15.19 1.47
N ALA A 507 18.04 -14.62 1.64
CA ALA A 507 19.07 -14.55 0.61
C ALA A 507 20.14 -15.60 0.89
N ASN A 508 20.60 -16.32 -0.13
CA ASN A 508 21.62 -17.34 0.02
C ASN A 508 22.88 -17.04 -0.81
N ILE A 509 24.01 -17.56 -0.36
CA ILE A 509 25.29 -17.53 -1.08
C ILE A 509 26.06 -18.82 -0.80
N ARG A 510 26.71 -19.38 -1.82
CA ARG A 510 27.57 -20.56 -1.69
C ARG A 510 29.03 -20.11 -1.56
N VAL A 511 29.69 -20.52 -0.47
CA VAL A 511 31.15 -20.35 -0.33
C VAL A 511 31.79 -21.68 -0.69
N SER A 512 32.58 -21.67 -1.76
CA SER A 512 33.23 -22.88 -2.28
C SER A 512 34.54 -23.14 -1.56
N VAL A 513 34.78 -24.40 -1.18
CA VAL A 513 36.07 -24.85 -0.64
C VAL A 513 36.82 -25.62 -1.72
N SER A 514 38.02 -25.17 -2.08
CA SER A 514 38.90 -25.88 -3.01
C SER A 514 39.41 -27.18 -2.36
N GLY A 515 39.19 -28.31 -3.04
CA GLY A 515 39.70 -29.62 -2.58
C GLY A 515 41.23 -29.68 -2.56
N CYS A 516 41.80 -30.31 -1.53
CA CYS A 516 43.24 -30.50 -1.36
C CYS A 516 43.71 -31.74 -2.16
N SER A 517 44.19 -31.55 -3.40
CA SER A 517 44.75 -32.62 -4.23
C SER A 517 46.22 -32.34 -4.58
N PRO A 518 47.17 -32.64 -3.68
CA PRO A 518 48.59 -32.46 -3.96
C PRO A 518 49.11 -33.45 -5.00
N ALA A 519 50.05 -32.99 -5.84
CA ALA A 519 50.75 -33.78 -6.84
C ALA A 519 52.27 -33.62 -6.71
N LEU A 520 53.01 -34.71 -6.96
CA LEU A 520 54.48 -34.69 -7.05
C LEU A 520 54.90 -34.70 -8.51
N ASN A 521 55.98 -34.00 -8.85
CA ASN A 521 56.53 -34.02 -10.22
C ASN A 521 57.21 -35.35 -10.59
N ALA A 522 57.50 -36.21 -9.61
CA ALA A 522 58.07 -37.55 -9.79
C ALA A 522 57.64 -38.47 -8.64
N THR A 523 57.73 -39.79 -8.85
CA THR A 523 57.33 -40.83 -7.87
C THR A 523 58.53 -41.62 -7.31
N GLY A 524 59.73 -41.43 -7.84
CA GLY A 524 60.95 -41.99 -7.27
C GLY A 524 62.24 -41.55 -7.97
N ALA A 525 63.37 -41.96 -7.40
CA ALA A 525 64.71 -41.73 -7.92
C ALA A 525 65.60 -42.98 -7.72
N LEU A 526 66.49 -43.23 -8.67
CA LEU A 526 67.54 -44.25 -8.58
C LEU A 526 68.90 -43.55 -8.51
N VAL A 527 69.68 -43.85 -7.49
CA VAL A 527 70.95 -43.15 -7.19
C VAL A 527 72.10 -44.13 -6.98
N SER A 528 73.33 -43.67 -7.24
CA SER A 528 74.55 -44.47 -7.08
C SER A 528 74.83 -44.78 -5.60
N ALA A 529 75.75 -45.71 -5.34
CA ALA A 529 76.19 -46.05 -3.98
C ALA A 529 76.90 -44.89 -3.26
N ALA A 530 77.33 -43.85 -3.97
CA ALA A 530 77.90 -42.65 -3.36
C ALA A 530 76.84 -41.78 -2.67
N THR A 531 77.29 -40.78 -1.92
CA THR A 531 76.40 -39.74 -1.39
C THR A 531 75.78 -38.96 -2.54
N ASN A 532 74.46 -38.72 -2.47
CA ASN A 532 73.70 -38.01 -3.51
C ASN A 532 72.74 -36.99 -2.89
N THR A 533 72.42 -35.93 -3.62
CA THR A 533 71.38 -34.95 -3.26
C THR A 533 70.28 -34.97 -4.32
N GLY A 534 69.02 -34.94 -3.90
CA GLY A 534 67.85 -34.95 -4.80
C GLY A 534 66.82 -33.88 -4.44
N ASN A 535 65.94 -33.58 -5.38
CA ASN A 535 64.80 -32.67 -5.20
C ASN A 535 63.49 -33.29 -5.73
N VAL A 536 62.36 -32.88 -5.14
CA VAL A 536 61.00 -33.26 -5.57
C VAL A 536 60.10 -32.01 -5.53
N GLY A 537 59.46 -31.68 -6.64
CA GLY A 537 58.49 -30.59 -6.74
C GLY A 537 57.10 -31.02 -6.27
N VAL A 538 56.44 -30.16 -5.49
CA VAL A 538 55.09 -30.33 -4.93
C VAL A 538 54.17 -29.26 -5.53
N THR A 539 53.08 -29.68 -6.15
CA THR A 539 51.98 -28.80 -6.57
C THR A 539 50.81 -29.02 -5.63
N SER A 540 50.38 -28.00 -4.88
CA SER A 540 49.34 -28.16 -3.85
C SER A 540 48.58 -26.85 -3.60
N PRO A 541 47.22 -26.88 -3.47
CA PRO A 541 46.44 -25.73 -3.02
C PRO A 541 46.38 -25.59 -1.47
N CYS A 542 46.97 -26.55 -0.75
CA CYS A 542 46.90 -26.71 0.70
C CYS A 542 48.29 -26.86 1.34
N ALA A 543 48.35 -26.80 2.67
CA ALA A 543 49.55 -27.12 3.43
C ALA A 543 49.94 -28.60 3.32
N TRP A 544 51.23 -28.89 3.39
CA TRP A 544 51.78 -30.25 3.26
C TRP A 544 52.98 -30.46 4.19
N THR A 545 53.28 -31.73 4.47
CA THR A 545 54.43 -32.17 5.28
C THR A 545 55.30 -33.18 4.51
N VAL A 546 56.54 -33.37 4.96
CA VAL A 546 57.43 -34.42 4.48
C VAL A 546 58.07 -35.21 5.62
N SER A 547 58.14 -36.53 5.47
CA SER A 547 58.85 -37.44 6.38
C SER A 547 59.61 -38.53 5.63
N SER A 548 60.74 -38.98 6.15
CA SER A 548 61.52 -40.13 5.63
C SER A 548 61.28 -41.37 6.48
N ASN A 549 61.16 -42.54 5.85
CA ASN A 549 61.14 -43.82 6.58
C ASN A 549 62.54 -44.43 6.78
N ALA A 550 63.57 -43.85 6.16
CA ALA A 550 64.92 -44.39 6.11
C ALA A 550 65.93 -43.41 6.71
N ASN A 551 66.69 -43.87 7.70
CA ASN A 551 67.70 -43.06 8.39
C ASN A 551 68.87 -42.61 7.51
N TRP A 552 69.07 -43.24 6.35
CA TRP A 552 70.08 -42.86 5.35
C TRP A 552 69.56 -41.85 4.31
N ILE A 553 68.28 -41.44 4.39
CA ILE A 553 67.70 -40.34 3.62
C ILE A 553 67.34 -39.22 4.60
N THR A 554 68.06 -38.09 4.53
CA THR A 554 67.84 -36.92 5.38
C THR A 554 67.16 -35.82 4.58
N ILE A 555 66.05 -35.27 5.09
CA ILE A 555 65.39 -34.10 4.50
C ILE A 555 66.23 -32.87 4.85
N SER A 556 66.67 -32.12 3.83
CA SER A 556 67.53 -30.94 3.99
C SER A 556 66.80 -29.62 3.72
N SER A 557 65.52 -29.67 3.34
CA SER A 557 64.58 -28.53 3.33
C SER A 557 63.71 -28.51 4.60
N ASP A 558 62.83 -27.51 4.73
CA ASP A 558 61.79 -27.53 5.77
C ASP A 558 60.90 -28.77 5.65
N ALA A 559 60.51 -29.33 6.80
CA ALA A 559 59.68 -30.55 6.87
C ALA A 559 58.18 -30.30 6.59
N SER A 560 57.80 -29.06 6.25
CA SER A 560 56.44 -28.64 5.94
C SER A 560 56.43 -27.40 5.03
N GLY A 561 55.35 -27.21 4.28
CA GLY A 561 55.15 -26.02 3.44
C GLY A 561 53.67 -25.78 3.11
N SER A 562 53.39 -24.69 2.38
CA SER A 562 52.04 -24.33 1.90
C SER A 562 52.07 -23.88 0.45
N GLY A 563 51.07 -24.27 -0.34
CA GLY A 563 51.08 -23.96 -1.77
C GLY A 563 52.07 -24.84 -2.55
N ASN A 564 52.47 -24.38 -3.73
CA ASN A 564 53.51 -25.06 -4.53
C ASN A 564 54.89 -24.88 -3.88
N GLY A 565 55.74 -25.91 -3.92
CA GLY A 565 57.08 -25.85 -3.34
C GLY A 565 57.99 -27.00 -3.76
N THR A 566 59.19 -27.07 -3.17
CA THR A 566 60.21 -28.08 -3.48
C THR A 566 60.76 -28.69 -2.20
N VAL A 567 60.83 -30.01 -2.13
CA VAL A 567 61.49 -30.77 -1.07
C VAL A 567 62.88 -31.16 -1.53
N THR A 568 63.91 -30.90 -0.72
CA THR A 568 65.30 -31.30 -0.97
C THR A 568 65.74 -32.34 0.05
N TYR A 569 66.45 -33.38 -0.39
CA TYR A 569 66.92 -34.46 0.47
C TYR A 569 68.35 -34.91 0.11
N VAL A 570 69.04 -35.49 1.09
CA VAL A 570 70.39 -36.04 0.97
C VAL A 570 70.35 -37.54 1.28
N VAL A 571 70.98 -38.33 0.41
CA VAL A 571 71.12 -39.77 0.52
C VAL A 571 72.56 -40.09 0.92
N ALA A 572 72.77 -40.66 2.11
CA ALA A 572 74.10 -41.06 2.58
C ALA A 572 74.67 -42.20 1.71
N ALA A 573 76.00 -42.31 1.58
CA ALA A 573 76.62 -43.38 0.82
C ALA A 573 76.17 -44.77 1.30
N ASN A 574 75.89 -45.68 0.37
CA ASN A 574 75.68 -47.09 0.64
C ASN A 574 77.03 -47.80 0.58
N THR A 575 77.50 -48.31 1.71
CA THR A 575 78.76 -49.05 1.81
C THR A 575 78.56 -50.56 1.67
N ASP A 576 77.32 -51.03 1.68
CA ASP A 576 76.95 -52.44 1.57
C ASP A 576 76.98 -52.93 0.12
N THR A 577 77.24 -54.22 -0.08
CA THR A 577 77.26 -54.87 -1.40
C THR A 577 75.87 -55.19 -1.94
N THR A 578 74.80 -54.72 -1.29
CA THR A 578 73.41 -54.87 -1.73
C THR A 578 72.75 -53.50 -1.91
N ALA A 579 71.91 -53.37 -2.93
CA ALA A 579 71.10 -52.16 -3.11
C ALA A 579 70.08 -52.02 -1.96
N ARG A 580 69.74 -50.78 -1.59
CA ARG A 580 68.78 -50.46 -0.53
C ARG A 580 67.71 -49.48 -1.03
N THR A 581 66.51 -49.59 -0.50
CA THR A 581 65.36 -48.74 -0.88
C THR A 581 64.73 -48.11 0.36
N GLY A 582 64.40 -46.83 0.26
CA GLY A 582 63.74 -46.03 1.28
C GLY A 582 62.71 -45.10 0.63
N THR A 583 61.81 -44.52 1.42
CA THR A 583 60.73 -43.67 0.93
C THR A 583 60.63 -42.36 1.69
N LEU A 584 60.23 -41.31 0.96
CA LEU A 584 59.74 -40.05 1.51
C LEU A 584 58.21 -40.03 1.36
N THR A 585 57.49 -39.65 2.42
CA THR A 585 56.07 -39.34 2.36
C THR A 585 55.93 -37.82 2.26
N ILE A 586 55.56 -37.30 1.08
CA ILE A 586 55.45 -35.86 0.78
C ILE A 586 54.00 -35.55 0.46
N ALA A 587 53.36 -34.64 1.20
CA ALA A 587 51.95 -34.28 1.01
C ALA A 587 51.01 -35.51 0.99
N GLY A 588 51.33 -36.53 1.79
CA GLY A 588 50.61 -37.82 1.83
C GLY A 588 50.87 -38.76 0.64
N LYS A 589 51.76 -38.41 -0.30
CA LYS A 589 52.17 -39.24 -1.44
C LYS A 589 53.54 -39.88 -1.18
N THR A 590 53.76 -41.08 -1.73
CA THR A 590 55.02 -41.81 -1.57
C THR A 590 55.98 -41.52 -2.71
N PHE A 591 57.21 -41.12 -2.37
CA PHE A 591 58.35 -40.98 -3.29
C PHE A 591 59.43 -42.01 -2.93
N THR A 592 59.83 -42.86 -3.87
CA THR A 592 60.73 -44.00 -3.60
C THR A 592 62.16 -43.72 -4.03
N VAL A 593 63.14 -43.85 -3.13
CA VAL A 593 64.56 -43.73 -3.43
C VAL A 593 65.21 -45.11 -3.38
N THR A 594 65.80 -45.54 -4.49
CA THR A 594 66.59 -46.78 -4.55
C THR A 594 68.06 -46.43 -4.73
N GLN A 595 68.88 -46.77 -3.75
CA GLN A 595 70.32 -46.56 -3.76
C GLN A 595 71.06 -47.86 -4.06
N GLN A 596 71.98 -47.82 -5.02
CA GLN A 596 72.72 -48.99 -5.48
C GLN A 596 73.73 -49.54 -4.45
N ALA A 597 74.17 -50.79 -4.65
CA ALA A 597 75.22 -51.45 -3.88
C ALA A 597 76.62 -50.84 -4.12
N ASN A 598 77.48 -50.89 -3.11
CA ASN A 598 78.92 -50.68 -3.23
C ASN A 598 79.58 -51.91 -3.87
N SER A 599 80.12 -51.79 -5.08
CA SER A 599 80.64 -52.91 -5.84
C SER A 599 81.97 -52.58 -6.51
N THR A 600 82.86 -53.58 -6.63
CA THR A 600 84.17 -53.47 -7.31
C THR A 600 84.08 -53.75 -8.82
N VAL A 601 82.92 -54.17 -9.32
CA VAL A 601 82.66 -54.31 -10.76
C VAL A 601 82.35 -52.90 -11.28
N GLY A 602 82.97 -52.48 -12.39
CA GLY A 602 82.63 -51.20 -13.02
C GLY A 602 81.21 -51.25 -13.61
N ALA A 603 80.49 -50.13 -13.56
CA ALA A 603 79.23 -49.97 -14.29
C ALA A 603 79.42 -50.38 -15.77
N PRO A 604 78.43 -51.02 -16.40
CA PRO A 604 78.54 -51.42 -17.79
C PRO A 604 78.78 -50.19 -18.67
N VAL A 605 79.38 -50.33 -19.85
CA VAL A 605 79.33 -49.32 -20.90
C VAL A 605 78.62 -49.96 -22.07
N CYS A 606 77.41 -49.47 -22.36
CA CYS A 606 76.56 -50.04 -23.41
C CYS A 606 76.66 -49.24 -24.70
N THR A 607 76.57 -49.95 -25.83
CA THR A 607 76.24 -49.40 -27.14
C THR A 607 74.85 -49.91 -27.55
N LEU A 608 74.13 -49.10 -28.32
CA LEU A 608 72.81 -49.45 -28.83
C LEU A 608 72.84 -49.39 -30.35
N SER A 609 72.42 -50.47 -31.02
CA SER A 609 72.27 -50.52 -32.47
C SER A 609 70.84 -50.84 -32.86
N ALA A 610 70.41 -50.32 -34.01
CA ALA A 610 69.12 -50.61 -34.63
C ALA A 610 69.35 -51.32 -35.96
N SER A 611 68.68 -52.46 -36.18
CA SER A 611 68.78 -53.21 -37.43
C SER A 611 67.41 -53.69 -37.94
N PRO A 612 66.96 -53.24 -39.13
CA PRO A 612 67.55 -52.14 -39.92
C PRO A 612 67.34 -50.78 -39.21
N SER A 613 68.29 -49.85 -39.34
CA SER A 613 68.18 -48.49 -38.74
C SER A 613 67.22 -47.57 -39.50
N SER A 614 66.75 -48.00 -40.67
CA SER A 614 65.70 -47.34 -41.47
C SER A 614 64.64 -48.36 -41.86
N ILE A 615 63.37 -48.02 -41.64
CA ILE A 615 62.20 -48.86 -41.95
C ILE A 615 61.16 -48.07 -42.75
N ALA A 616 60.33 -48.76 -43.52
CA ALA A 616 59.10 -48.16 -44.07
C ALA A 616 58.04 -48.03 -42.95
N ALA A 617 57.07 -47.13 -43.12
CA ALA A 617 55.94 -47.01 -42.20
C ALA A 617 55.23 -48.36 -42.00
N GLY A 618 55.02 -48.77 -40.75
CA GLY A 618 54.48 -50.08 -40.38
C GLY A 618 55.51 -51.23 -40.27
N GLY A 619 56.76 -51.00 -40.69
CA GLY A 619 57.88 -51.94 -40.52
C GLY A 619 58.36 -52.05 -39.07
N SER A 620 59.26 -53.00 -38.79
CA SER A 620 59.88 -53.18 -37.46
C SER A 620 61.39 -53.13 -37.53
N SER A 621 62.02 -52.57 -36.49
CA SER A 621 63.47 -52.60 -36.27
C SER A 621 63.78 -53.33 -34.97
N ILE A 622 64.88 -54.07 -34.94
CA ILE A 622 65.37 -54.74 -33.73
C ILE A 622 66.46 -53.86 -33.11
N LEU A 623 66.22 -53.43 -31.88
CA LEU A 623 67.18 -52.72 -31.05
C LEU A 623 68.00 -53.73 -30.26
N THR A 624 69.33 -53.65 -30.34
CA THR A 624 70.25 -54.55 -29.63
C THR A 624 71.21 -53.74 -28.78
N ALA A 625 71.18 -53.97 -27.47
CA ALA A 625 72.03 -53.33 -26.47
C ALA A 625 73.20 -54.24 -26.09
N THR A 626 74.42 -53.79 -26.35
CA THR A 626 75.65 -54.56 -26.07
C THR A 626 76.45 -53.85 -24.99
N CYS A 627 76.74 -54.51 -23.87
CA CYS A 627 77.37 -53.87 -22.71
C CYS A 627 78.65 -54.59 -22.26
N SER A 628 79.66 -53.84 -21.84
CA SER A 628 80.87 -54.36 -21.17
C SER A 628 81.25 -53.50 -19.95
N PRO A 629 81.45 -54.08 -18.74
CA PRO A 629 81.14 -55.46 -18.37
C PRO A 629 79.66 -55.82 -18.62
N VAL A 630 79.32 -57.10 -18.71
CA VAL A 630 77.96 -57.54 -19.10
C VAL A 630 76.90 -56.96 -18.16
N ALA A 631 75.83 -56.40 -18.74
CA ALA A 631 74.66 -55.95 -17.99
C ALA A 631 73.78 -57.16 -17.61
N THR A 632 73.30 -57.18 -16.36
CA THR A 632 72.36 -58.19 -15.86
C THR A 632 70.90 -57.83 -16.12
N SER A 633 70.61 -56.54 -16.34
CA SER A 633 69.27 -56.06 -16.71
C SER A 633 69.36 -54.76 -17.50
N TYR A 634 68.31 -54.44 -18.25
CA TYR A 634 68.24 -53.25 -19.11
C TYR A 634 67.03 -52.40 -18.73
N THR A 635 67.15 -51.07 -18.82
CA THR A 635 66.06 -50.12 -18.60
C THR A 635 65.94 -49.23 -19.83
N TRP A 636 64.81 -49.32 -20.52
CA TRP A 636 64.58 -48.64 -21.79
C TRP A 636 63.69 -47.42 -21.62
N THR A 637 63.97 -46.37 -22.40
CA THR A 637 63.10 -45.19 -22.55
C THR A 637 62.88 -44.89 -24.03
N GLY A 638 61.73 -44.30 -24.37
CA GLY A 638 61.41 -43.88 -25.74
C GLY A 638 60.37 -44.72 -26.51
N GLY A 639 59.50 -45.48 -25.84
CA GLY A 639 58.35 -46.13 -26.51
C GLY A 639 58.05 -47.54 -26.00
N ALA A 640 57.66 -48.45 -26.91
CA ALA A 640 57.16 -49.79 -26.59
C ALA A 640 58.15 -50.72 -25.82
N CYS A 641 59.42 -50.34 -25.72
CA CYS A 641 60.42 -51.08 -24.93
C CYS A 641 60.40 -50.71 -23.44
N VAL A 642 59.67 -49.67 -23.03
CA VAL A 642 59.57 -49.29 -21.61
C VAL A 642 58.95 -50.46 -20.83
N GLY A 643 59.73 -51.04 -19.91
CA GLY A 643 59.34 -52.19 -19.09
C GLY A 643 59.98 -53.53 -19.44
N THR A 644 60.71 -53.65 -20.56
CA THR A 644 61.53 -54.85 -20.81
C THR A 644 62.88 -54.77 -20.09
N SER A 645 63.35 -55.90 -19.57
CA SER A 645 64.67 -56.07 -18.96
C SER A 645 65.68 -56.77 -19.87
N ALA A 646 65.29 -57.08 -21.12
CA ALA A 646 66.12 -57.80 -22.07
C ALA A 646 67.06 -56.88 -22.85
N ALA A 647 68.19 -57.45 -23.32
CA ALA A 647 69.18 -56.77 -24.16
C ALA A 647 68.65 -56.45 -25.58
N ILE A 648 67.56 -57.10 -26.00
CA ILE A 648 66.99 -56.98 -27.34
C ILE A 648 65.53 -56.57 -27.21
N CYS A 649 65.11 -55.60 -28.02
CA CYS A 649 63.72 -55.17 -28.11
C CYS A 649 63.32 -54.87 -29.57
N THR A 650 62.15 -55.37 -29.99
CA THR A 650 61.61 -55.08 -31.32
C THR A 650 60.66 -53.89 -31.24
N VAL A 651 60.87 -52.89 -32.09
CA VAL A 651 60.06 -51.66 -32.14
C VAL A 651 59.41 -51.47 -33.52
N ARG A 652 58.26 -50.81 -33.52
CA ARG A 652 57.51 -50.40 -34.73
C ARG A 652 57.13 -48.92 -34.64
N PRO A 653 58.11 -47.99 -34.68
CA PRO A 653 57.81 -46.57 -34.61
C PRO A 653 57.00 -46.12 -35.82
N THR A 654 56.03 -45.24 -35.61
CA THR A 654 55.23 -44.60 -36.67
C THR A 654 55.87 -43.32 -37.22
N GLY A 655 56.92 -42.81 -36.57
CA GLY A 655 57.76 -41.70 -37.02
C GLY A 655 59.20 -41.85 -36.51
N THR A 656 60.14 -41.07 -37.05
CA THR A 656 61.55 -41.14 -36.63
C THR A 656 61.68 -40.95 -35.12
N THR A 657 62.11 -42.00 -34.42
CA THR A 657 62.09 -42.05 -32.95
C THR A 657 63.48 -42.45 -32.43
N THR A 658 63.94 -41.74 -31.40
CA THR A 658 65.20 -42.06 -30.70
C THR A 658 64.87 -42.83 -29.42
N TYR A 659 65.46 -44.02 -29.31
CA TYR A 659 65.35 -44.88 -28.14
C TYR A 659 66.62 -44.79 -27.32
N SER A 660 66.51 -44.92 -26.01
CA SER A 660 67.69 -45.04 -25.14
C SER A 660 67.57 -46.20 -24.18
N VAL A 661 68.71 -46.80 -23.83
CA VAL A 661 68.81 -47.93 -22.91
C VAL A 661 69.93 -47.69 -21.91
N GLN A 662 69.66 -48.04 -20.66
CA GLN A 662 70.69 -48.19 -19.64
C GLN A 662 70.83 -49.67 -19.30
N GLY A 663 72.05 -50.20 -19.41
CA GLY A 663 72.42 -51.48 -18.83
C GLY A 663 72.74 -51.31 -17.36
N ILE A 664 72.38 -52.31 -16.57
CA ILE A 664 72.61 -52.35 -15.13
C ILE A 664 73.32 -53.67 -14.82
N ASN A 665 74.42 -53.60 -14.09
CA ASN A 665 75.03 -54.76 -13.45
C ASN A 665 75.31 -54.46 -11.97
N ALA A 666 75.99 -55.38 -11.29
CA ALA A 666 76.39 -55.19 -9.90
C ALA A 666 77.23 -53.92 -9.65
N GLY A 667 77.91 -53.40 -10.67
CA GLY A 667 78.72 -52.18 -10.65
C GLY A 667 77.97 -50.86 -10.86
N GLY A 668 76.66 -50.93 -11.13
CA GLY A 668 75.80 -49.76 -11.31
C GLY A 668 75.14 -49.72 -12.69
N ALA A 669 74.44 -48.61 -12.93
CA ALA A 669 73.83 -48.31 -14.23
C ALA A 669 74.81 -47.48 -15.08
N ASN A 670 74.79 -47.67 -16.39
CA ASN A 670 75.58 -46.84 -17.30
C ASN A 670 74.88 -45.55 -17.70
N GLN A 671 75.64 -44.62 -18.31
CA GLN A 671 75.06 -43.51 -19.08
C GLN A 671 74.24 -44.08 -20.24
N ALA A 672 73.02 -43.57 -20.47
CA ALA A 672 72.12 -44.11 -21.47
C ALA A 672 72.74 -44.10 -22.88
N ALA A 673 72.72 -45.25 -23.55
CA ALA A 673 73.10 -45.39 -24.95
C ALA A 673 71.86 -45.23 -25.83
N SER A 674 71.96 -44.50 -26.94
CA SER A 674 70.81 -44.20 -27.80
C SER A 674 71.00 -44.66 -29.25
N ALA A 675 69.91 -45.08 -29.89
CA ALA A 675 69.84 -45.32 -31.33
C ALA A 675 68.54 -44.75 -31.88
N THR A 676 68.62 -44.20 -33.09
CA THR A 676 67.48 -43.64 -33.81
C THR A 676 67.04 -44.59 -34.91
N VAL A 677 65.74 -44.90 -34.94
CA VAL A 677 65.11 -45.62 -36.06
C VAL A 677 64.40 -44.60 -36.92
N THR A 678 64.86 -44.45 -38.16
CA THR A 678 64.25 -43.53 -39.14
C THR A 678 63.13 -44.23 -39.88
N VAL A 679 61.97 -43.58 -39.96
CA VAL A 679 60.82 -44.10 -40.71
C VAL A 679 60.74 -43.35 -42.04
N SER A 680 61.05 -44.03 -43.14
CA SER A 680 60.97 -43.46 -44.49
C SER A 680 59.53 -43.48 -44.97
N THR A 681 58.98 -42.31 -45.30
CA THR A 681 57.69 -42.20 -45.98
C THR A 681 57.91 -42.14 -47.48
N THR A 682 57.50 -43.18 -48.21
CA THR A 682 57.48 -43.15 -49.68
C THR A 682 56.20 -42.45 -50.14
N SER A 683 56.33 -41.23 -50.68
CA SER A 683 55.23 -40.54 -51.34
C SER A 683 55.04 -41.13 -52.74
N TYR A 684 53.85 -41.65 -53.05
CA TYR A 684 53.47 -42.04 -54.41
C TYR A 684 52.66 -40.92 -55.05
N THR A 685 53.16 -40.36 -56.16
CA THR A 685 52.40 -39.42 -56.99
C THR A 685 51.75 -40.22 -58.12
N VAL A 686 50.43 -40.38 -58.09
CA VAL A 686 49.68 -40.96 -59.21
C VAL A 686 49.00 -39.80 -59.96
N PRO A 687 49.30 -39.54 -61.24
CA PRO A 687 48.57 -38.55 -62.02
C PRO A 687 47.14 -39.05 -62.25
N GLY A 688 46.14 -38.24 -61.90
CA GLY A 688 44.74 -38.50 -62.21
C GLY A 688 44.08 -37.24 -62.76
N THR A 689 43.23 -37.38 -63.77
CA THR A 689 42.43 -36.30 -64.36
C THR A 689 40.98 -36.40 -63.90
N LEU A 690 40.46 -35.31 -63.33
CA LEU A 690 39.03 -35.06 -63.12
C LEU A 690 38.70 -33.79 -63.92
N GLY A 691 38.31 -33.95 -65.18
CA GLY A 691 38.13 -32.83 -66.10
C GLY A 691 39.46 -32.24 -66.61
N ASN A 692 39.52 -30.91 -66.73
CA ASN A 692 40.68 -30.17 -67.28
C ASN A 692 41.68 -29.69 -66.22
N ASP A 693 41.45 -29.95 -64.94
CA ASP A 693 42.34 -29.56 -63.85
C ASP A 693 43.20 -30.74 -63.38
N VAL A 694 44.50 -30.48 -63.17
CA VAL A 694 45.45 -31.43 -62.59
C VAL A 694 45.40 -31.31 -61.08
N PHE A 695 45.00 -32.37 -60.38
CA PHE A 695 45.03 -32.43 -58.91
C PHE A 695 46.10 -33.41 -58.43
N VAL A 696 46.78 -33.06 -57.33
CA VAL A 696 47.72 -33.93 -56.63
C VAL A 696 47.05 -34.48 -55.38
N LEU A 697 46.72 -35.78 -55.38
CA LEU A 697 46.31 -36.47 -54.16
C LEU A 697 47.57 -36.91 -53.41
N THR A 698 47.83 -36.31 -52.25
CA THR A 698 48.89 -36.77 -51.33
C THR A 698 48.23 -37.62 -50.24
N ALA A 699 48.36 -38.94 -50.33
CA ALA A 699 47.94 -39.86 -49.27
C ALA A 699 49.18 -40.37 -48.51
N ALA A 700 49.29 -40.02 -47.23
CA ALA A 700 50.19 -40.70 -46.31
C ALA A 700 49.44 -41.95 -45.80
N ASN A 701 49.67 -43.10 -46.43
CA ASN A 701 49.00 -44.33 -45.99
C ASN A 701 49.47 -44.72 -44.57
N SER A 702 48.54 -44.62 -43.63
CA SER A 702 48.33 -45.59 -42.57
C SER A 702 47.24 -46.56 -43.04
N TYR A 703 47.60 -47.83 -43.23
CA TYR A 703 46.68 -48.97 -43.22
C TYR A 703 47.10 -49.93 -42.13
#